data_AF-A0A496QKH0-F1
#
_entry.id   AF-A0A496QKH0-F1
#
_cell.length_a   1.000
_cell.length_b   1.000
_cell.length_c   1.000
_cell.angle_alpha   90.00
_cell.angle_beta   90.00
_cell.angle_gamma   90.00
#
_symmetry.space_group_name_H-M   'P 1'
#
loop_
_entity.id
_entity.type
_entity.pdbx_description
1 polymer ?
#
loop_
_entity_poly.entity_id
_entity_poly.type
_entity_poly.pdbx_seq_one_letter_code
_entity_poly.pdbx_strand_id
1 'polypeptide(L)'
;MLGAAANPFADPFEYRPIRVAKKVDAGASFIQTQIIYNVAKFTRFMKMVRDLGLHEKVYILAGVTPPKSVGMARYMKKFVPGLDVTDDVIERLKGAKDPKEEGINICVDIIKQVREIPGVAGVHVMAIEWEQAVPEIVSLAGLSPRPGAQAVEPRLRSSEAIELIVSEAKENAKAEIEKALEQAKAEAQASRDLVVKEKERVTSEVSGLKRQAQEAKAIAGQKETEIERLNSELAKTKAGQGHVQAVRGPAGKRESSALSSRERSALTSLRSGLEALSKGLGINEDQLEALRRFFEAEFLLHPDTAEQVTVPSEEPSAPRKEIEKPRAETRHKEVVNLVAKGNILLHKNDAAKALDAFEKALAIEPKDQRAGEGLKKAREVLEIVASAKAAPAVPEGVPPCPEGLSPEEWQSKWMIRLVATGNVCLHKGDLGGAQKAFKQALELKPYDEKARAGLLKAESVEAAPVLVPAEPEVPEKTEVPPTPEPKAAPVTEEIKAEAKKETPAATTPTGIEDLSVAEFPRETMSLSERAGSISGNQFTESCTSAIYEVSLGEGEKALTVGGSSTLPFHVFEGDMPHAPQVAFGILDSEPEDWPDVLSKYYSDVFSDPVAWAGKCINDYGAEAICLSLVSTDPNGMNRPSDEAAKVAQSVIEGIDVPVILWGCGNAEKDTETLREVTNLVGNRKVCLGPLSDANYRSLGATAMAFQLPVVASTPIDVNLAKQLNILLENLGLSLNQILMDPSIGAVGYGIEYSYSVMERIRLAALTQQDEKLQVPFICNLGREVWKTKECRLPSDALLGDQERRGVLMEAVTASTLLLAGGELMVMMHPKAIALTEALIRGMM
;
A
#
# COMPACT_ATOMS: atom_id res chain seq x y z
N MET A 1 -21.20 -4.99 -8.98
CA MET A 1 -20.00 -5.56 -8.31
C MET A 1 -20.18 -7.08 -8.19
N LEU A 2 -19.29 -7.93 -8.71
CA LEU A 2 -19.50 -9.40 -8.69
C LEU A 2 -19.18 -10.06 -7.33
N GLY A 3 -18.11 -9.63 -6.67
CA GLY A 3 -17.72 -10.10 -5.34
C GLY A 3 -16.98 -9.01 -4.57
N ALA A 4 -16.71 -9.21 -3.28
CA ALA A 4 -15.93 -8.25 -2.49
C ALA A 4 -15.18 -8.89 -1.32
N ALA A 5 -14.13 -8.23 -0.84
CA ALA A 5 -13.41 -8.67 0.37
C ALA A 5 -14.06 -8.16 1.67
N ALA A 6 -13.92 -8.88 2.78
CA ALA A 6 -14.29 -8.39 4.11
C ALA A 6 -13.20 -8.72 5.13
N ASN A 7 -12.79 -7.75 5.96
CA ASN A 7 -11.96 -8.04 7.13
C ASN A 7 -12.87 -8.19 8.35
N PRO A 8 -13.02 -9.40 8.91
CA PRO A 8 -13.89 -9.64 10.06
C PRO A 8 -13.31 -9.12 11.38
N PHE A 9 -12.00 -8.83 11.48
CA PHE A 9 -11.33 -8.49 12.74
C PHE A 9 -10.90 -7.04 12.86
N ALA A 10 -10.96 -6.26 11.79
CA ALA A 10 -10.59 -4.84 11.82
C ALA A 10 -11.55 -4.00 12.69
N ASP A 11 -11.01 -2.98 13.35
CA ASP A 11 -11.78 -2.08 14.18
C ASP A 11 -12.50 -0.97 13.37
N PRO A 12 -13.64 -0.45 13.87
CA PRO A 12 -14.48 -1.03 14.93
C PRO A 12 -15.11 -2.36 14.49
N PHE A 13 -15.02 -3.38 15.34
CA PHE A 13 -15.44 -4.76 15.06
C PHE A 13 -16.95 -4.87 14.76
N GLU A 14 -17.79 -4.20 15.56
CA GLU A 14 -19.25 -4.20 15.44
C GLU A 14 -19.72 -3.54 14.12
N TYR A 15 -18.88 -2.69 13.51
CA TYR A 15 -19.18 -2.04 12.23
C TYR A 15 -18.85 -2.91 11.01
N ARG A 16 -18.09 -4.02 11.17
CA ARG A 16 -17.69 -4.87 10.03
C ARG A 16 -18.87 -5.48 9.28
N PRO A 17 -19.91 -6.04 9.94
CA PRO A 17 -21.10 -6.55 9.25
C PRO A 17 -21.85 -5.48 8.48
N ILE A 18 -21.89 -4.23 8.97
CA ILE A 18 -22.53 -3.10 8.26
C ILE A 18 -21.77 -2.78 6.96
N ARG A 19 -20.44 -2.88 6.96
CA ARG A 19 -19.66 -2.74 5.71
C ARG A 19 -19.94 -3.87 4.73
N VAL A 20 -20.21 -5.09 5.21
CA VAL A 20 -20.67 -6.18 4.36
C VAL A 20 -22.04 -5.84 3.78
N ALA A 21 -22.98 -5.32 4.57
CA ALA A 21 -24.29 -4.89 4.07
C ALA A 21 -24.17 -3.90 2.91
N LYS A 22 -23.35 -2.84 3.06
CA LYS A 22 -23.10 -1.87 1.98
C LYS A 22 -22.56 -2.52 0.70
N LYS A 23 -21.74 -3.56 0.83
CA LYS A 23 -21.18 -4.30 -0.32
C LYS A 23 -22.23 -5.20 -0.98
N VAL A 24 -23.08 -5.83 -0.19
CA VAL A 24 -24.23 -6.60 -0.67
C VAL A 24 -25.20 -5.68 -1.42
N ASP A 25 -25.51 -4.51 -0.87
CA ASP A 25 -26.39 -3.52 -1.51
C ASP A 25 -25.79 -2.99 -2.83
N ALA A 26 -24.46 -2.90 -2.93
CA ALA A 26 -23.74 -2.60 -4.17
C ALA A 26 -23.68 -3.78 -5.18
N GLY A 27 -24.34 -4.90 -4.86
CA GLY A 27 -24.54 -6.06 -5.75
C GLY A 27 -23.58 -7.23 -5.57
N ALA A 28 -22.76 -7.27 -4.52
CA ALA A 28 -21.83 -8.39 -4.27
C ALA A 28 -22.57 -9.73 -4.24
N SER A 29 -22.14 -10.69 -5.08
CA SER A 29 -22.69 -12.06 -5.08
C SER A 29 -21.90 -13.01 -4.16
N PHE A 30 -20.65 -12.70 -3.84
CA PHE A 30 -19.88 -13.40 -2.82
C PHE A 30 -18.96 -12.44 -2.03
N ILE A 31 -18.60 -12.85 -0.81
CA ILE A 31 -17.65 -12.18 0.06
C ILE A 31 -16.48 -13.13 0.38
N GLN A 32 -15.25 -12.70 0.12
CA GLN A 32 -14.05 -13.38 0.63
C GLN A 32 -13.57 -12.69 1.89
N THR A 33 -13.43 -13.44 2.98
CA THR A 33 -12.90 -12.85 4.21
C THR A 33 -11.37 -12.83 4.21
N GLN A 34 -10.78 -11.93 5.00
CA GLN A 34 -9.38 -12.07 5.41
C GLN A 34 -9.15 -13.32 6.26
N ILE A 35 -7.86 -13.66 6.44
CA ILE A 35 -7.38 -14.87 7.10
C ILE A 35 -7.96 -15.01 8.52
N ILE A 36 -8.55 -16.16 8.82
CA ILE A 36 -9.14 -16.48 10.11
C ILE A 36 -8.21 -17.38 10.92
N TYR A 37 -7.60 -16.85 11.98
CA TYR A 37 -6.93 -17.65 13.02
C TYR A 37 -7.73 -17.68 14.33
N ASN A 38 -8.53 -16.65 14.59
CA ASN A 38 -9.44 -16.56 15.73
C ASN A 38 -10.87 -16.96 15.33
N VAL A 39 -11.13 -18.26 15.28
CA VAL A 39 -12.44 -18.82 14.89
C VAL A 39 -13.56 -18.33 15.81
N ALA A 40 -13.32 -18.25 17.12
CA ALA A 40 -14.34 -17.79 18.08
C ALA A 40 -14.83 -16.35 17.78
N LYS A 41 -13.90 -15.44 17.47
CA LYS A 41 -14.24 -14.07 17.07
C LYS A 41 -14.92 -14.03 15.70
N PHE A 42 -14.51 -14.89 14.77
CA PHE A 42 -15.17 -15.03 13.47
C PHE A 42 -16.62 -15.52 13.61
N THR A 43 -16.90 -16.46 14.51
CA THR A 43 -18.26 -16.92 14.83
C THR A 43 -19.14 -15.77 15.33
N ARG A 44 -18.60 -14.85 16.14
CA ARG A 44 -19.32 -13.63 16.57
C ARG A 44 -19.61 -12.70 15.40
N PHE A 45 -18.63 -12.50 14.51
CA PHE A 45 -18.82 -11.72 13.28
C PHE A 45 -19.94 -12.33 12.42
N MET A 46 -19.90 -13.64 12.17
CA MET A 46 -20.91 -14.34 11.39
C MET A 46 -22.29 -14.31 12.06
N LYS A 47 -22.37 -14.31 13.40
CA LYS A 47 -23.64 -14.07 14.09
C LYS A 47 -24.24 -12.72 13.71
N MET A 48 -23.47 -11.63 13.75
CA MET A 48 -23.97 -10.30 13.39
C MET A 48 -24.35 -10.21 11.90
N VAL A 49 -23.58 -10.85 11.02
CA VAL A 49 -23.92 -10.96 9.59
C VAL A 49 -25.24 -11.69 9.37
N ARG A 50 -25.50 -12.76 10.15
CA ARG A 50 -26.78 -13.48 10.14
C ARG A 50 -27.93 -12.67 10.72
N ASP A 51 -27.70 -11.97 11.83
CA ASP A 51 -28.70 -11.09 12.46
C ASP A 51 -29.18 -10.00 11.47
N LEU A 52 -28.32 -9.59 10.53
CA LEU A 52 -28.65 -8.66 9.43
C LEU A 52 -29.24 -9.33 8.17
N GLY A 53 -29.42 -10.66 8.17
CA GLY A 53 -29.94 -11.41 7.02
C GLY A 53 -28.99 -11.47 5.81
N LEU A 54 -27.73 -11.04 5.94
CA LEU A 54 -26.83 -10.89 4.79
C LEU A 54 -26.39 -12.24 4.20
N HIS A 55 -26.19 -13.24 5.05
CA HIS A 55 -25.81 -14.60 4.63
C HIS A 55 -26.80 -15.29 3.69
N GLU A 56 -28.04 -14.82 3.60
CA GLU A 56 -29.05 -15.31 2.66
C GLU A 56 -28.95 -14.61 1.29
N LYS A 57 -28.31 -13.45 1.25
CA LYS A 57 -28.15 -12.60 0.06
C LYS A 57 -26.81 -12.79 -0.63
N VAL A 58 -25.78 -13.23 0.08
CA VAL A 58 -24.40 -13.32 -0.42
C VAL A 58 -23.68 -14.58 0.09
N TYR A 59 -22.86 -15.20 -0.75
CA TYR A 59 -22.03 -16.34 -0.33
C TYR A 59 -20.79 -15.88 0.41
N ILE A 60 -20.58 -16.34 1.64
CA ILE A 60 -19.42 -15.94 2.45
C ILE A 60 -18.37 -17.05 2.44
N LEU A 61 -17.18 -16.73 1.95
CA LEU A 61 -16.03 -17.61 1.84
C LEU A 61 -15.01 -17.26 2.93
N ALA A 62 -14.83 -18.17 3.88
CA ALA A 62 -13.90 -18.00 5.00
C ALA A 62 -12.44 -18.13 4.54
N GLY A 63 -11.66 -17.07 4.67
CA GLY A 63 -10.24 -17.02 4.33
C GLY A 63 -9.38 -17.83 5.30
N VAL A 64 -8.55 -18.74 4.78
CA VAL A 64 -7.65 -19.60 5.56
C VAL A 64 -6.26 -19.66 4.92
N THR A 65 -5.22 -19.73 5.76
CA THR A 65 -3.81 -19.80 5.33
C THR A 65 -3.04 -20.73 6.26
N PRO A 66 -2.19 -21.65 5.74
CA PRO A 66 -1.28 -22.43 6.57
C PRO A 66 -0.10 -21.57 7.06
N PRO A 67 0.10 -21.39 8.39
CA PRO A 67 1.26 -20.67 8.89
C PRO A 67 2.53 -21.53 8.75
N LYS A 68 3.53 -21.06 7.99
CA LYS A 68 4.76 -21.82 7.69
C LYS A 68 5.72 -21.94 8.86
N SER A 69 5.64 -21.03 9.82
CA SER A 69 6.57 -20.97 10.95
C SER A 69 6.02 -20.14 12.11
N VAL A 70 6.61 -20.35 13.29
CA VAL A 70 6.38 -19.52 14.49
C VAL A 70 6.70 -18.05 14.20
N GLY A 71 7.76 -17.78 13.42
CA GLY A 71 8.16 -16.42 13.03
C GLY A 71 7.08 -15.73 12.22
N MET A 72 6.54 -16.42 11.21
CA MET A 72 5.44 -15.94 10.39
C MET A 72 4.20 -15.64 11.24
N ALA A 73 3.80 -16.54 12.13
CA ALA A 73 2.64 -16.36 13.01
C ALA A 73 2.79 -15.15 13.96
N ARG A 74 3.98 -14.96 14.55
CA ARG A 74 4.28 -13.78 15.38
C ARG A 74 4.30 -12.49 14.58
N TYR A 75 4.85 -12.52 13.37
CA TYR A 75 4.85 -11.36 12.48
C TYR A 75 3.42 -10.96 12.13
N MET A 76 2.60 -11.91 11.69
CA MET A 76 1.19 -11.73 11.40
C MET A 76 0.41 -11.16 12.59
N LYS A 77 0.67 -11.66 13.81
CA LYS A 77 0.03 -11.15 15.04
C LYS A 77 0.36 -9.68 15.32
N LYS A 78 1.60 -9.26 15.05
CA LYS A 78 2.13 -7.98 15.53
C LYS A 78 2.11 -6.87 14.49
N PHE A 79 2.32 -7.22 13.22
CA PHE A 79 2.61 -6.25 12.16
C PHE A 79 1.58 -6.24 11.03
N VAL A 80 0.64 -7.18 10.98
CA VAL A 80 -0.41 -7.21 9.95
C VAL A 80 -1.71 -6.62 10.53
N PRO A 81 -2.11 -5.41 10.12
CA PRO A 81 -3.31 -4.76 10.67
C PRO A 81 -4.59 -5.54 10.38
N GLY A 82 -5.45 -5.65 11.39
CA GLY A 82 -6.74 -6.34 11.25
C GLY A 82 -6.64 -7.86 11.10
N LEU A 83 -5.53 -8.46 11.52
CA LEU A 83 -5.39 -9.91 11.68
C LEU A 83 -5.34 -10.27 13.17
N ASP A 84 -6.03 -11.33 13.56
CA ASP A 84 -6.14 -11.77 14.95
C ASP A 84 -5.60 -13.20 15.07
N VAL A 85 -4.29 -13.32 15.31
CA VAL A 85 -3.61 -14.60 15.54
C VAL A 85 -3.61 -14.92 17.03
N THR A 86 -4.24 -16.03 17.41
CA THR A 86 -4.31 -16.45 18.82
C THR A 86 -2.96 -16.97 19.32
N ASP A 87 -2.73 -16.87 20.63
CA ASP A 87 -1.52 -17.47 21.24
C ASP A 87 -1.49 -18.99 21.07
N ASP A 88 -2.65 -19.65 21.06
CA ASP A 88 -2.77 -21.09 20.84
C ASP A 88 -2.17 -21.54 19.49
N VAL A 89 -2.40 -20.76 18.42
CA VAL A 89 -1.79 -21.03 17.10
C VAL A 89 -0.26 -20.93 17.18
N ILE A 90 0.26 -19.94 17.91
CA ILE A 90 1.70 -19.75 18.08
C ILE A 90 2.31 -20.87 18.93
N GLU A 91 1.65 -21.28 20.02
CA GLU A 91 2.12 -22.37 20.89
C GLU A 91 2.08 -23.73 20.19
N ARG A 92 1.03 -24.02 19.38
CA ARG A 92 0.99 -25.23 18.55
C ARG A 92 2.19 -25.31 17.61
N LEU A 93 2.48 -24.22 16.90
CA LEU A 93 3.64 -24.16 16.00
C LEU A 93 4.99 -24.28 16.72
N LYS A 94 5.10 -23.76 17.95
CA LYS A 94 6.32 -23.88 18.76
C LYS A 94 6.56 -25.31 19.26
N GLY A 95 5.48 -26.00 19.63
CA GLY A 95 5.54 -27.38 20.13
C GLY A 95 5.64 -28.43 19.04
N ALA A 96 5.44 -28.04 17.77
CA ALA A 96 5.47 -28.95 16.64
C ALA A 96 6.88 -29.43 16.31
N LYS A 97 6.99 -30.74 15.98
CA LYS A 97 8.22 -31.33 15.45
C LYS A 97 8.55 -30.78 14.06
N ASP A 98 7.53 -30.63 13.22
CA ASP A 98 7.62 -29.93 11.93
C ASP A 98 6.59 -28.79 11.90
N PRO A 99 7.02 -27.52 11.99
CA PRO A 99 6.13 -26.37 11.94
C PRO A 99 5.36 -26.22 10.63
N LYS A 100 5.86 -26.75 9.51
CA LYS A 100 5.15 -26.70 8.22
C LYS A 100 3.98 -27.68 8.22
N GLU A 101 4.24 -28.93 8.61
CA GLU A 101 3.20 -29.94 8.78
C GLU A 101 2.12 -29.47 9.76
N GLU A 102 2.53 -28.90 10.90
CA GLU A 102 1.57 -28.34 11.86
C GLU A 102 0.81 -27.13 11.30
N GLY A 103 1.44 -26.31 10.46
CA GLY A 103 0.76 -25.23 9.73
C GLY A 103 -0.37 -25.74 8.83
N ILE A 104 -0.15 -26.86 8.15
CA ILE A 104 -1.19 -27.55 7.36
C ILE A 104 -2.30 -28.05 8.30
N ASN A 105 -1.95 -28.72 9.40
CA ASN A 105 -2.92 -29.23 10.38
C ASN A 105 -3.78 -28.10 10.97
N ILE A 106 -3.18 -26.98 11.36
CA ILE A 106 -3.88 -25.79 11.86
C ILE A 106 -4.86 -25.27 10.79
N CYS A 107 -4.44 -25.16 9.54
CA CYS A 107 -5.30 -24.73 8.44
C CYS A 107 -6.50 -25.67 8.26
N VAL A 108 -6.25 -26.99 8.26
CA VAL A 108 -7.28 -28.02 8.16
C VAL A 108 -8.27 -27.96 9.32
N ASP A 109 -7.78 -27.77 10.55
CA ASP A 109 -8.61 -27.62 11.75
C ASP A 109 -9.50 -26.38 11.67
N ILE A 110 -8.96 -25.26 11.19
CA ILE A 110 -9.73 -24.04 10.96
C ILE A 110 -10.80 -24.28 9.91
N ILE A 111 -10.48 -24.92 8.78
CA ILE A 111 -11.45 -25.26 7.72
C ILE A 111 -12.59 -26.08 8.30
N LYS A 112 -12.30 -27.11 9.10
CA LYS A 112 -13.32 -27.94 9.75
C LYS A 112 -14.23 -27.10 10.65
N GLN A 113 -13.65 -26.23 11.48
CA GLN A 113 -14.43 -25.38 12.39
C GLN A 113 -15.29 -24.34 11.66
N VAL A 114 -14.75 -23.64 10.66
CA VAL A 114 -15.51 -22.58 9.97
C VAL A 114 -16.65 -23.14 9.12
N ARG A 115 -16.53 -24.39 8.63
CA ARG A 115 -17.61 -25.09 7.92
C ARG A 115 -18.80 -25.40 8.82
N GLU A 116 -18.60 -25.51 10.13
CA GLU A 116 -19.69 -25.73 11.09
C GLU A 116 -20.44 -24.43 11.43
N ILE A 117 -19.90 -23.27 11.05
CA ILE A 117 -20.52 -21.96 11.33
C ILE A 117 -21.64 -21.69 10.32
N PRO A 118 -22.91 -21.52 10.76
CA PRO A 118 -24.01 -21.24 9.84
C PRO A 118 -23.79 -19.93 9.07
N GLY A 119 -24.10 -19.95 7.77
CA GLY A 119 -23.92 -18.82 6.85
C GLY A 119 -22.55 -18.76 6.17
N VAL A 120 -21.60 -19.63 6.53
CA VAL A 120 -20.37 -19.84 5.75
C VAL A 120 -20.69 -20.76 4.59
N ALA A 121 -20.48 -20.27 3.36
CA ALA A 121 -20.79 -21.00 2.12
C ALA A 121 -19.59 -21.80 1.58
N GLY A 122 -18.38 -21.44 1.98
CA GLY A 122 -17.16 -22.10 1.54
C GLY A 122 -15.91 -21.54 2.20
N VAL A 123 -14.75 -21.96 1.69
CA VAL A 123 -13.43 -21.50 2.17
C VAL A 123 -12.60 -20.95 1.01
N HIS A 124 -11.82 -19.91 1.30
CA HIS A 124 -10.84 -19.32 0.41
C HIS A 124 -9.45 -19.69 0.95
N VAL A 125 -8.79 -20.67 0.32
CA VAL A 125 -7.47 -21.17 0.76
C VAL A 125 -6.38 -20.33 0.10
N MET A 126 -5.64 -19.58 0.90
CA MET A 126 -4.51 -18.75 0.48
C MET A 126 -3.21 -19.40 0.95
N ALA A 127 -2.46 -19.99 0.03
CA ALA A 127 -1.15 -20.62 0.30
C ALA A 127 -0.02 -19.83 -0.36
N ILE A 128 0.18 -18.59 0.10
CA ILE A 128 1.15 -17.62 -0.46
C ILE A 128 2.54 -18.26 -0.57
N GLU A 129 3.08 -18.40 -1.78
CA GLU A 129 4.38 -19.04 -2.09
C GLU A 129 4.49 -20.47 -1.53
N TRP A 130 3.37 -21.18 -1.44
CA TRP A 130 3.31 -22.58 -1.01
C TRP A 130 2.10 -23.31 -1.60
N GLU A 131 1.81 -23.04 -2.86
CA GLU A 131 0.65 -23.52 -3.60
C GLU A 131 0.58 -25.06 -3.64
N GLN A 132 1.73 -25.73 -3.58
CA GLN A 132 1.83 -27.18 -3.49
C GLN A 132 1.25 -27.79 -2.20
N ALA A 133 1.02 -26.99 -1.15
CA ALA A 133 0.33 -27.45 0.05
C ALA A 133 -1.20 -27.51 -0.12
N VAL A 134 -1.75 -26.82 -1.13
CA VAL A 134 -3.22 -26.72 -1.32
C VAL A 134 -3.86 -28.09 -1.57
N PRO A 135 -3.35 -28.97 -2.46
CA PRO A 135 -3.92 -30.30 -2.66
C PRO A 135 -3.98 -31.13 -1.37
N GLU A 136 -2.94 -31.04 -0.54
CA GLU A 136 -2.85 -31.73 0.74
C GLU A 136 -3.87 -31.19 1.74
N ILE A 137 -3.96 -29.86 1.90
CA ILE A 137 -4.95 -29.20 2.77
C ILE A 137 -6.37 -29.59 2.35
N VAL A 138 -6.69 -29.51 1.06
CA VAL A 138 -8.02 -29.83 0.53
C VAL A 138 -8.37 -31.31 0.76
N SER A 139 -7.40 -32.20 0.57
CA SER A 139 -7.55 -33.64 0.86
C SER A 139 -7.81 -33.88 2.35
N LEU A 140 -6.95 -33.38 3.23
CA LEU A 140 -7.05 -33.56 4.69
C LEU A 140 -8.29 -32.89 5.30
N ALA A 141 -8.78 -31.81 4.69
CA ALA A 141 -10.01 -31.13 5.07
C ALA A 141 -11.29 -31.83 4.55
N GLY A 142 -11.17 -32.92 3.79
CA GLY A 142 -12.29 -33.65 3.24
C GLY A 142 -13.09 -32.84 2.22
N LEU A 143 -12.40 -31.99 1.45
CA LEU A 143 -12.97 -31.18 0.36
C LEU A 143 -12.78 -31.84 -1.02
N SER A 144 -12.02 -32.94 -1.07
CA SER A 144 -11.87 -33.81 -2.24
C SER A 144 -12.79 -35.04 -2.16
N PRO A 145 -13.30 -35.57 -3.30
CA PRO A 145 -13.18 -35.00 -4.63
C PRO A 145 -14.03 -33.73 -4.76
N ARG A 146 -13.62 -32.82 -5.66
CA ARG A 146 -14.45 -31.66 -6.01
C ARG A 146 -15.83 -32.20 -6.43
N PRO A 147 -16.95 -31.63 -5.94
CA PRO A 147 -18.25 -31.97 -6.48
C PRO A 147 -18.19 -31.86 -7.99
N GLY A 148 -18.67 -32.88 -8.72
CA GLY A 148 -18.79 -32.78 -10.16
C GLY A 148 -19.53 -31.49 -10.51
N ALA A 149 -19.14 -30.82 -11.59
CA ALA A 149 -19.87 -29.65 -12.05
C ALA A 149 -21.35 -30.08 -12.21
N GLN A 150 -22.20 -29.70 -11.26
CA GLN A 150 -23.61 -29.63 -11.58
C GLN A 150 -23.66 -28.68 -12.77
N ALA A 151 -24.40 -29.05 -13.81
CA ALA A 151 -24.77 -28.10 -14.84
C ALA A 151 -25.53 -26.97 -14.12
N VAL A 152 -24.79 -25.98 -13.64
CA VAL A 152 -25.34 -24.67 -13.40
C VAL A 152 -25.68 -24.26 -14.81
N GLU A 153 -26.98 -24.27 -15.13
CA GLU A 153 -27.44 -23.54 -16.32
C GLU A 153 -26.71 -22.21 -16.28
N PRO A 154 -25.88 -21.89 -17.29
CA PRO A 154 -25.17 -20.64 -17.27
C PRO A 154 -26.23 -19.56 -17.07
N ARG A 155 -26.19 -18.87 -15.93
CA ARG A 155 -26.93 -17.62 -15.75
C ARG A 155 -26.30 -16.50 -16.58
N LEU A 156 -25.68 -16.85 -17.71
CA LEU A 156 -25.65 -15.99 -18.88
C LEU A 156 -27.07 -16.01 -19.44
N ARG A 157 -27.92 -15.21 -18.80
CA ARG A 157 -29.24 -14.86 -19.33
C ARG A 157 -28.99 -14.33 -20.74
N SER A 158 -29.78 -14.78 -21.72
CA SER A 158 -29.72 -14.23 -23.08
C SER A 158 -29.84 -12.70 -23.02
N SER A 159 -29.32 -11.99 -24.02
CA SER A 159 -29.44 -10.52 -24.10
C SER A 159 -30.89 -10.06 -23.90
N GLU A 160 -31.86 -10.83 -24.41
CA GLU A 160 -33.30 -10.59 -24.25
C GLU A 160 -33.78 -10.75 -22.80
N ALA A 161 -33.26 -11.74 -22.06
CA ALA A 161 -33.58 -11.92 -20.64
C ALA A 161 -32.94 -10.82 -19.77
N ILE A 162 -31.72 -10.38 -20.11
CA ILE A 162 -31.08 -9.23 -19.45
C ILE A 162 -31.87 -7.96 -19.72
N GLU A 163 -32.29 -7.72 -20.97
CA GLU A 163 -33.14 -6.57 -21.32
C GLU A 163 -34.46 -6.58 -20.56
N LEU A 164 -35.12 -7.74 -20.43
CA LEU A 164 -36.37 -7.86 -19.67
C LEU A 164 -36.17 -7.49 -18.20
N ILE A 165 -35.12 -7.99 -17.54
CA ILE A 165 -34.85 -7.69 -16.13
C ILE A 165 -34.40 -6.25 -15.94
N VAL A 166 -33.61 -5.71 -16.87
CA VAL A 166 -33.21 -4.30 -16.85
C VAL A 166 -34.45 -3.42 -17.06
N SER A 167 -35.40 -3.83 -17.89
CA SER A 167 -36.66 -3.12 -18.09
C SER A 167 -37.55 -3.16 -16.85
N GLU A 168 -37.71 -4.32 -16.21
CA GLU A 168 -38.46 -4.47 -14.95
C GLU A 168 -37.79 -3.70 -13.81
N ALA A 169 -36.46 -3.77 -13.70
CA ALA A 169 -35.70 -3.02 -12.70
C ALA A 169 -35.80 -1.51 -12.94
N LYS A 170 -35.81 -1.05 -14.20
CA LYS A 170 -36.03 0.36 -14.56
C LYS A 170 -37.45 0.82 -14.22
N GLU A 171 -38.47 0.00 -14.49
CA GLU A 171 -39.86 0.35 -14.13
C GLU A 171 -40.06 0.40 -12.61
N ASN A 172 -39.53 -0.59 -11.88
CA ASN A 172 -39.59 -0.61 -10.42
C ASN A 172 -38.82 0.57 -9.79
N ALA A 173 -37.60 0.85 -10.28
CA ALA A 173 -36.83 2.00 -9.83
C ALA A 173 -37.55 3.32 -10.15
N LYS A 174 -38.17 3.45 -11.33
CA LYS A 174 -38.95 4.62 -11.70
C LYS A 174 -40.16 4.82 -10.77
N ALA A 175 -40.88 3.74 -10.44
CA ALA A 175 -42.00 3.80 -9.51
C ALA A 175 -41.58 4.16 -8.08
N GLU A 176 -40.43 3.64 -7.61
CA GLU A 176 -39.87 4.00 -6.30
C GLU A 176 -39.38 5.45 -6.26
N ILE A 177 -38.72 5.93 -7.33
CA ILE A 177 -38.28 7.33 -7.46
C ILE A 177 -39.48 8.27 -7.51
N GLU A 178 -40.54 7.94 -8.25
CA GLU A 178 -41.75 8.77 -8.33
C GLU A 178 -42.44 8.86 -6.97
N LYS A 179 -42.52 7.75 -6.23
CA LYS A 179 -43.05 7.73 -4.87
C LYS A 179 -42.18 8.53 -3.89
N ALA A 180 -40.85 8.39 -3.97
CA ALA A 180 -39.92 9.15 -3.15
C ALA A 180 -39.96 10.65 -3.47
N LEU A 181 -40.14 11.01 -4.74
CA LEU A 181 -40.28 12.38 -5.20
C LEU A 181 -41.58 13.02 -4.71
N GLU A 182 -42.70 12.30 -4.75
CA GLU A 182 -43.97 12.78 -4.18
C GLU A 182 -43.89 12.93 -2.66
N GLN A 183 -43.22 12.01 -1.97
CA GLN A 183 -42.96 12.15 -0.53
C GLN A 183 -42.08 13.38 -0.23
N ALA A 184 -40.99 13.57 -0.97
CA ALA A 184 -40.10 14.71 -0.82
C ALA A 184 -40.80 16.04 -1.13
N LYS A 185 -41.69 16.09 -2.14
CA LYS A 185 -42.53 17.26 -2.43
C LYS A 185 -43.50 17.57 -1.30
N ALA A 186 -44.14 16.55 -0.72
CA ALA A 186 -45.04 16.72 0.41
C ALA A 186 -44.31 17.23 1.66
N GLU A 187 -43.13 16.70 1.95
CA GLU A 187 -42.27 17.15 3.05
C GLU A 187 -41.78 18.59 2.82
N ALA A 188 -41.32 18.94 1.62
CA ALA A 188 -40.89 20.29 1.28
C ALA A 188 -42.04 21.31 1.35
N GLN A 189 -43.26 20.92 0.96
CA GLN A 189 -44.43 21.77 1.08
C GLN A 189 -44.79 21.99 2.57
N ALA A 190 -44.78 20.94 3.38
CA ALA A 190 -45.02 21.05 4.82
C ALA A 190 -43.97 21.94 5.52
N SER A 191 -42.70 21.83 5.13
CA SER A 191 -41.63 22.72 5.62
C SER A 191 -41.85 24.17 5.19
N ARG A 192 -42.27 24.42 3.94
CA ARG A 192 -42.60 25.78 3.47
C ARG A 192 -43.75 26.39 4.24
N ASP A 193 -44.83 25.64 4.45
CA ASP A 193 -46.00 26.12 5.19
C ASP A 193 -45.64 26.45 6.65
N LEU A 194 -44.75 25.66 7.27
CA LEU A 194 -44.22 25.93 8.61
C LEU A 194 -43.39 27.23 8.64
N VAL A 195 -42.50 27.44 7.65
CA VAL A 195 -41.69 28.65 7.54
C VAL A 195 -42.55 29.89 7.32
N VAL A 196 -43.61 29.80 6.51
CA VAL A 196 -44.55 30.91 6.30
C VAL A 196 -45.28 31.25 7.60
N LYS A 197 -45.79 30.25 8.32
CA LYS A 197 -46.45 30.43 9.61
C LYS A 197 -45.51 31.06 10.65
N GLU A 198 -44.26 30.61 10.70
CA GLU A 198 -43.28 31.14 11.64
C GLU A 198 -42.84 32.56 11.28
N LYS A 199 -42.72 32.87 9.99
CA LYS A 199 -42.48 34.23 9.51
C LYS A 199 -43.61 35.18 9.90
N GLU A 200 -44.87 34.76 9.79
CA GLU A 200 -46.02 35.55 10.23
C GLU A 200 -45.99 35.78 11.75
N ARG A 201 -45.67 34.75 12.54
CA ARG A 201 -45.50 34.85 14.01
C ARG A 201 -44.43 35.86 14.37
N VAL A 202 -43.22 35.72 13.81
CA VAL A 202 -42.09 36.61 14.06
C VAL A 202 -42.41 38.04 13.61
N THR A 203 -43.09 38.22 12.48
CA THR A 203 -43.52 39.55 12.02
C THR A 203 -44.47 40.22 13.01
N SER A 204 -45.40 39.45 13.59
CA SER A 204 -46.31 39.95 14.62
C SER A 204 -45.59 40.33 15.91
N GLU A 205 -44.63 39.52 16.37
CA GLU A 205 -43.82 39.79 17.57
C GLU A 205 -42.94 41.03 17.39
N VAL A 206 -42.27 41.16 16.24
CA VAL A 206 -41.46 42.34 15.90
C VAL A 206 -42.31 43.60 15.86
N SER A 207 -43.57 43.52 15.37
CA SER A 207 -44.49 44.66 15.39
C SER A 207 -44.88 45.07 16.81
N GLY A 208 -45.10 44.10 17.70
CA GLY A 208 -45.37 44.33 19.12
C GLY A 208 -44.19 44.98 19.84
N LEU A 209 -42.98 44.47 19.61
CA LEU A 209 -41.73 45.02 20.17
C LEU A 209 -41.47 46.45 19.68
N LYS A 210 -41.73 46.75 18.40
CA LYS A 210 -41.64 48.12 17.87
C LYS A 210 -42.58 49.09 18.57
N ARG A 211 -43.80 48.64 18.87
CA ARG A 211 -44.79 49.46 19.61
C ARG A 211 -44.32 49.73 21.04
N GLN A 212 -43.85 48.70 21.75
CA GLN A 212 -43.28 48.85 23.09
C GLN A 212 -42.06 49.78 23.10
N ALA A 213 -41.19 49.68 22.09
CA ALA A 213 -40.05 50.57 21.96
C ALA A 213 -40.45 52.04 21.72
N GLN A 214 -41.51 52.30 20.93
CA GLN A 214 -42.05 53.65 20.76
C GLN A 214 -42.67 54.21 22.04
N GLU A 215 -43.42 53.39 22.79
CA GLU A 215 -43.99 53.77 24.08
C GLU A 215 -42.90 54.09 25.10
N ALA A 216 -41.85 53.25 25.19
CA ALA A 216 -40.70 53.50 26.06
C ALA A 216 -39.96 54.80 25.67
N LYS A 217 -39.84 55.09 24.37
CA LYS A 217 -39.22 56.33 23.87
C LYS A 217 -40.05 57.57 24.20
N ALA A 218 -41.38 57.47 24.16
CA ALA A 218 -42.27 58.54 24.58
C ALA A 218 -42.18 58.81 26.10
N ILE A 219 -42.11 57.74 26.91
CA ILE A 219 -41.91 57.85 28.37
C ILE A 219 -40.54 58.47 28.67
N ALA A 220 -39.48 58.06 27.97
CA ALA A 220 -38.16 58.65 28.12
C ALA A 220 -38.19 60.16 27.80
N GLY A 221 -38.83 60.57 26.70
CA GLY A 221 -38.98 61.99 26.35
C GLY A 221 -39.75 62.80 27.40
N GLN A 222 -40.80 62.22 27.99
CA GLN A 222 -41.53 62.85 29.12
C GLN A 222 -40.65 63.01 30.36
N LYS A 223 -39.85 61.99 30.69
CA LYS A 223 -38.90 62.03 31.82
C LYS A 223 -37.81 63.08 31.58
N GLU A 224 -37.37 63.24 30.34
CA GLU A 224 -36.36 64.23 29.95
C GLU A 224 -36.89 65.67 30.09
N THR A 225 -38.15 65.90 29.70
CA THR A 225 -38.83 67.19 29.92
C THR A 225 -39.05 67.47 31.42
N GLU A 226 -39.38 66.45 32.22
CA GLU A 226 -39.48 66.55 33.68
C GLU A 226 -38.12 66.92 34.30
N ILE A 227 -37.02 66.32 33.82
CA ILE A 227 -35.66 66.64 34.26
C ILE A 227 -35.29 68.09 33.91
N GLU A 228 -35.60 68.57 32.71
CA GLU A 228 -35.38 69.97 32.33
C GLU A 228 -36.19 70.95 33.18
N ARG A 229 -37.44 70.59 33.51
CA ARG A 229 -38.27 71.38 34.43
C ARG A 229 -37.65 71.43 35.82
N LEU A 230 -37.27 70.28 36.39
CA LEU A 230 -36.64 70.20 37.71
C LEU A 230 -35.30 70.95 37.75
N ASN A 231 -34.49 70.87 36.70
CA ASN A 231 -33.25 71.64 36.58
C ASN A 231 -33.52 73.15 36.49
N SER A 232 -34.58 73.56 35.80
CA SER A 232 -35.01 74.97 35.74
C SER A 232 -35.54 75.48 37.09
N GLU A 233 -36.24 74.65 37.85
CA GLU A 233 -36.66 74.95 39.23
C GLU A 233 -35.46 75.01 40.19
N LEU A 234 -34.47 74.13 40.01
CA LEU A 234 -33.20 74.12 40.77
C LEU A 234 -32.34 75.35 40.47
N ALA A 235 -32.34 75.83 39.22
CA ALA A 235 -31.67 77.07 38.83
C ALA A 235 -32.34 78.31 39.47
N LYS A 236 -33.67 78.29 39.62
CA LYS A 236 -34.43 79.34 40.33
C LYS A 236 -34.20 79.33 41.84
N THR A 237 -33.94 78.17 42.45
CA THR A 237 -33.61 78.06 43.89
C THR A 237 -32.15 78.38 44.20
N LYS A 238 -31.21 78.22 43.24
CA LYS A 238 -29.80 78.62 43.41
C LYS A 238 -29.51 80.11 43.20
N ALA A 239 -30.51 80.92 42.85
CA ALA A 239 -30.39 82.38 42.73
C ALA A 239 -30.66 83.15 44.04
N GLY A 240 -30.77 82.47 45.18
CA GLY A 240 -30.90 83.09 46.50
C GLY A 240 -30.11 82.34 47.58
N GLN A 241 -29.14 83.04 48.19
CA GLN A 241 -28.38 82.70 49.42
C GLN A 241 -27.01 81.98 49.26
N GLY A 242 -25.98 82.80 49.05
CA GLY A 242 -24.89 83.11 50.01
C GLY A 242 -24.29 82.04 50.95
N HIS A 243 -23.11 81.52 50.56
CA HIS A 243 -21.88 81.24 51.33
C HIS A 243 -21.91 80.84 52.83
N VAL A 244 -21.38 79.65 53.16
CA VAL A 244 -20.46 79.40 54.31
C VAL A 244 -19.45 78.27 54.01
N GLN A 245 -18.17 78.65 54.05
CA GLN A 245 -16.92 78.05 54.61
C GLN A 245 -16.62 76.53 54.76
N ALA A 246 -15.32 76.25 54.57
CA ALA A 246 -14.61 74.97 54.57
C ALA A 246 -14.11 74.47 55.95
N VAL A 247 -13.94 73.13 56.14
CA VAL A 247 -12.84 72.44 56.88
C VAL A 247 -12.76 70.93 56.47
N ARG A 248 -11.54 70.38 56.57
CA ARG A 248 -10.94 69.07 56.20
C ARG A 248 -11.55 67.74 56.75
N GLY A 249 -11.51 66.70 55.89
CA GLY A 249 -11.22 65.23 56.09
C GLY A 249 -12.07 64.38 57.07
N PRO A 250 -12.17 63.02 56.98
CA PRO A 250 -11.37 62.03 56.22
C PRO A 250 -12.17 60.90 55.48
N ALA A 251 -11.41 60.00 54.83
CA ALA A 251 -11.70 58.67 54.26
C ALA A 251 -13.08 57.98 54.42
N GLY A 252 -13.60 57.38 53.32
CA GLY A 252 -14.72 56.43 53.38
C GLY A 252 -15.18 55.86 52.03
N LYS A 253 -14.55 54.76 51.58
CA LYS A 253 -15.06 53.64 50.75
C LYS A 253 -15.93 53.96 49.51
N ARG A 254 -15.32 53.88 48.32
CA ARG A 254 -16.01 53.32 47.14
C ARG A 254 -16.04 51.80 47.31
N GLU A 255 -17.22 51.24 47.56
CA GLU A 255 -17.43 49.81 47.44
C GLU A 255 -17.26 49.42 45.97
N SER A 256 -16.16 48.72 45.69
CA SER A 256 -16.12 47.78 44.58
C SER A 256 -17.30 46.82 44.75
N SER A 257 -18.17 46.69 43.76
CA SER A 257 -19.10 45.56 43.71
C SER A 257 -18.24 44.29 43.71
N ALA A 258 -18.11 43.68 44.87
CA ALA A 258 -17.23 42.57 45.07
C ALA A 258 -17.82 41.40 44.25
N LEU A 259 -17.09 40.93 43.24
CA LEU A 259 -17.45 39.74 42.44
C LEU A 259 -18.04 38.68 43.37
N SER A 260 -19.18 38.12 43.03
CA SER A 260 -19.85 37.12 43.86
C SER A 260 -18.90 35.94 44.12
N SER A 261 -19.09 35.24 45.23
CA SER A 261 -18.29 34.05 45.57
C SER A 261 -18.28 33.02 44.45
N ARG A 262 -19.39 32.94 43.70
CA ARG A 262 -19.56 32.06 42.54
C ARG A 262 -18.73 32.52 41.34
N GLU A 263 -18.68 33.82 41.04
CA GLU A 263 -17.87 34.37 39.95
C GLU A 263 -16.37 34.28 40.21
N ARG A 264 -15.92 34.48 41.46
CA ARG A 264 -14.50 34.26 41.81
C ARG A 264 -14.10 32.80 41.72
N SER A 265 -14.97 31.89 42.14
CA SER A 265 -14.71 30.44 42.05
C SER A 265 -14.68 29.98 40.59
N ALA A 266 -15.57 30.51 39.74
CA ALA A 266 -15.57 30.25 38.31
C ALA A 266 -14.29 30.78 37.63
N LEU A 267 -13.88 32.02 37.90
CA LEU A 267 -12.64 32.59 37.37
C LEU A 267 -11.39 31.85 37.85
N THR A 268 -11.38 31.37 39.11
CA THR A 268 -10.25 30.60 39.66
C THR A 268 -10.17 29.22 39.02
N SER A 269 -11.31 28.57 38.77
CA SER A 269 -11.37 27.26 38.09
C SER A 269 -11.02 27.37 36.61
N LEU A 270 -11.43 28.46 35.95
CA LEU A 270 -11.06 28.74 34.56
C LEU A 270 -9.55 28.97 34.45
N ARG A 271 -8.97 29.74 35.38
CA ARG A 271 -7.54 30.02 35.43
C ARG A 271 -6.71 28.77 35.72
N SER A 272 -7.11 27.93 36.66
CA SER A 272 -6.39 26.68 36.95
C SER A 272 -6.51 25.67 35.80
N GLY A 273 -7.67 25.64 35.11
CA GLY A 273 -7.87 24.85 33.89
C GLY A 273 -6.95 25.30 32.76
N LEU A 274 -6.83 26.62 32.54
CA LEU A 274 -5.93 27.18 31.54
C LEU A 274 -4.44 26.95 31.87
N GLU A 275 -4.04 27.07 33.13
CA GLU A 275 -2.68 26.74 33.58
C GLU A 275 -2.37 25.25 33.41
N ALA A 276 -3.32 24.36 33.71
CA ALA A 276 -3.17 22.93 33.49
C ALA A 276 -3.05 22.58 32.00
N LEU A 277 -3.85 23.24 31.15
CA LEU A 277 -3.81 23.06 29.70
C LEU A 277 -2.50 23.56 29.10
N SER A 278 -2.05 24.76 29.49
CA SER A 278 -0.79 25.36 29.09
C SER A 278 0.40 24.45 29.45
N LYS A 279 0.40 23.90 30.67
CA LYS A 279 1.42 22.96 31.15
C LYS A 279 1.36 21.59 30.46
N GLY A 280 0.17 21.12 30.10
CA GLY A 280 -0.02 19.87 29.35
C GLY A 280 0.42 19.96 27.90
N LEU A 281 0.32 21.15 27.29
CA LEU A 281 0.71 21.41 25.91
C LEU A 281 2.15 21.97 25.76
N GLY A 282 2.84 22.26 26.87
CA GLY A 282 4.22 22.75 26.85
C GLY A 282 4.40 24.16 26.30
N ILE A 283 3.34 24.99 26.35
CA ILE A 283 3.28 26.32 25.76
C ILE A 283 3.76 27.36 26.80
N ASN A 284 4.59 28.32 26.39
CA ASN A 284 5.01 29.42 27.28
C ASN A 284 4.00 30.59 27.27
N GLU A 285 4.14 31.56 28.18
CA GLU A 285 3.17 32.67 28.27
C GLU A 285 3.05 33.48 26.97
N ASP A 286 4.16 33.72 26.27
CA ASP A 286 4.17 34.48 25.01
C ASP A 286 3.36 33.75 23.92
N GLN A 287 3.46 32.43 23.85
CA GLN A 287 2.68 31.63 22.91
C GLN A 287 1.21 31.50 23.32
N LEU A 288 0.90 31.51 24.62
CA LEU A 288 -0.48 31.54 25.10
C LEU A 288 -1.18 32.87 24.76
N GLU A 289 -0.44 33.98 24.87
CA GLU A 289 -0.92 35.31 24.48
C GLU A 289 -1.09 35.44 22.96
N ALA A 290 -0.20 34.84 22.17
CA ALA A 290 -0.37 34.75 20.72
C ALA A 290 -1.64 33.95 20.35
N LEU A 291 -1.91 32.86 21.06
CA LEU A 291 -3.13 32.06 20.87
C LEU A 291 -4.39 32.87 21.21
N ARG A 292 -4.37 33.65 22.30
CA ARG A 292 -5.48 34.55 22.67
C ARG A 292 -5.78 35.56 21.57
N ARG A 293 -4.74 36.20 21.03
CA ARG A 293 -4.89 37.17 19.93
C ARG A 293 -5.40 36.54 18.65
N PHE A 294 -5.02 35.29 18.40
CA PHE A 294 -5.52 34.51 17.27
C PHE A 294 -7.01 34.20 17.41
N PHE A 295 -7.46 33.77 18.59
CA PHE A 295 -8.88 33.54 18.88
C PHE A 295 -9.72 34.83 18.91
N GLU A 296 -9.17 35.95 19.40
CA GLU A 296 -9.85 37.26 19.30
C GLU A 296 -10.00 37.69 17.84
N ALA A 297 -8.99 37.46 16.99
CA ALA A 297 -9.08 37.73 15.57
C ALA A 297 -10.09 36.82 14.86
N GLU A 298 -10.14 35.53 15.22
CA GLU A 298 -11.09 34.55 14.67
C GLU A 298 -12.54 34.89 15.05
N PHE A 299 -12.78 35.33 16.29
CA PHE A 299 -14.10 35.77 16.77
C PHE A 299 -14.58 37.06 16.09
N LEU A 300 -13.65 37.95 15.70
CA LEU A 300 -13.98 39.16 14.94
C LEU A 300 -14.28 38.88 13.46
N LEU A 301 -13.84 37.74 12.92
CA LEU A 301 -13.98 37.37 11.51
C LEU A 301 -15.22 36.50 11.20
N HIS A 302 -15.87 35.92 12.21
CA HIS A 302 -17.08 35.11 12.05
C HIS A 302 -18.15 35.41 13.12
N PRO A 303 -19.09 36.34 12.88
CA PRO A 303 -20.09 36.73 13.88
C PRO A 303 -21.26 35.74 14.06
N ASP A 304 -21.46 34.78 13.16
CA ASP A 304 -22.69 33.98 13.14
C ASP A 304 -22.39 32.48 13.20
N THR A 305 -22.49 31.90 14.40
CA THR A 305 -23.21 30.64 14.69
C THR A 305 -23.02 30.30 16.17
N ALA A 306 -23.95 30.74 17.01
CA ALA A 306 -24.11 30.22 18.36
C ALA A 306 -25.48 29.53 18.42
N GLU A 307 -25.50 28.21 18.24
CA GLU A 307 -26.62 27.38 18.68
C GLU A 307 -26.18 26.39 19.76
N GLN A 308 -27.10 26.24 20.71
CA GLN A 308 -26.90 25.78 22.07
C GLN A 308 -26.85 24.25 22.14
N VAL A 309 -25.82 23.70 22.78
CA VAL A 309 -25.85 22.32 23.28
C VAL A 309 -26.24 22.37 24.76
N THR A 310 -27.48 21.97 25.05
CA THR A 310 -27.94 21.64 26.41
C THR A 310 -27.58 20.19 26.72
N VAL A 311 -26.94 19.97 27.88
CA VAL A 311 -26.62 18.63 28.42
C VAL A 311 -27.44 18.42 29.71
N PRO A 312 -28.00 17.21 29.97
CA PRO A 312 -28.94 17.00 31.09
C PRO A 312 -28.27 17.03 32.46
N SER A 313 -29.07 17.38 33.47
CA SER A 313 -28.72 17.48 34.89
C SER A 313 -28.40 16.12 35.55
N GLU A 314 -27.28 16.04 36.28
CA GLU A 314 -26.99 14.98 37.25
C GLU A 314 -27.55 15.33 38.64
N GLU A 315 -28.21 14.35 39.28
CA GLU A 315 -28.48 14.33 40.72
C GLU A 315 -27.35 13.61 41.49
N PRO A 316 -27.16 13.89 42.80
CA PRO A 316 -25.92 13.58 43.50
C PRO A 316 -26.03 12.37 44.43
N SER A 317 -24.97 11.56 44.58
CA SER A 317 -24.73 10.84 45.83
C SER A 317 -23.28 10.41 46.10
N ALA A 318 -22.77 10.93 47.22
CA ALA A 318 -21.95 10.30 48.28
C ALA A 318 -20.42 10.08 48.10
N PRO A 319 -19.63 10.28 49.19
CA PRO A 319 -18.21 10.57 49.12
C PRO A 319 -17.34 9.30 49.23
N ARG A 320 -16.19 9.29 48.54
CA ARG A 320 -15.12 8.32 48.77
C ARG A 320 -13.85 9.00 49.27
N LYS A 321 -13.26 8.32 50.26
CA LYS A 321 -12.12 8.66 51.10
C LYS A 321 -10.84 8.99 50.32
N GLU A 322 -10.09 9.97 50.84
CA GLU A 322 -8.70 10.24 50.50
C GLU A 322 -7.82 9.00 50.72
N ILE A 323 -7.00 8.65 49.73
CA ILE A 323 -5.87 7.74 49.87
C ILE A 323 -4.65 8.41 49.20
N GLU A 324 -3.58 8.53 49.97
CA GLU A 324 -2.27 9.08 49.60
C GLU A 324 -1.65 8.42 48.35
N LYS A 325 -1.30 9.21 47.32
CA LYS A 325 -0.22 8.88 46.36
C LYS A 325 0.44 10.15 45.81
N PRO A 326 1.75 10.34 46.06
CA PRO A 326 2.64 10.80 44.97
C PRO A 326 4.07 10.19 45.00
N ARG A 327 4.29 9.01 45.60
CA ARG A 327 5.66 8.41 45.70
C ARG A 327 5.89 7.13 44.90
N ALA A 328 4.84 6.40 44.53
CA ALA A 328 4.94 5.12 43.82
C ALA A 328 5.03 5.29 42.28
N GLU A 329 4.31 6.26 41.70
CA GLU A 329 4.32 6.49 40.24
C GLU A 329 5.65 7.03 39.72
N THR A 330 6.33 7.87 40.50
CA THR A 330 7.64 8.42 40.14
C THR A 330 8.71 7.34 40.11
N ARG A 331 8.67 6.40 41.06
CA ARG A 331 9.61 5.26 41.12
C ARG A 331 9.42 4.31 39.93
N HIS A 332 8.18 4.00 39.58
CA HIS A 332 7.89 3.11 38.46
C HIS A 332 8.37 3.69 37.12
N LYS A 333 8.17 5.00 36.89
CA LYS A 333 8.69 5.68 35.68
C LYS A 333 10.23 5.64 35.59
N GLU A 334 10.91 5.76 36.73
CA GLU A 334 12.37 5.71 36.79
C GLU A 334 12.92 4.32 36.46
N VAL A 335 12.28 3.26 36.97
CA VAL A 335 12.60 1.86 36.64
C VAL A 335 12.43 1.59 35.15
N VAL A 336 11.30 2.02 34.56
CA VAL A 336 11.01 1.82 33.12
C VAL A 336 12.09 2.49 32.24
N ASN A 337 12.53 3.70 32.60
CA ASN A 337 13.56 4.42 31.85
C ASN A 337 14.93 3.73 31.95
N LEU A 338 15.30 3.22 33.14
CA LEU A 338 16.57 2.50 33.33
C LEU A 338 16.58 1.16 32.58
N VAL A 339 15.46 0.43 32.57
CA VAL A 339 15.31 -0.81 31.78
C VAL A 339 15.41 -0.55 30.29
N ALA A 340 14.77 0.52 29.79
CA ALA A 340 14.89 0.93 28.39
C ALA A 340 16.34 1.29 28.03
N LYS A 341 17.02 2.05 28.89
CA LYS A 341 18.43 2.42 28.72
C LYS A 341 19.35 1.19 28.68
N GLY A 342 19.15 0.23 29.58
CA GLY A 342 19.92 -1.02 29.59
C GLY A 342 19.74 -1.83 28.30
N ASN A 343 18.51 -1.94 27.78
CA ASN A 343 18.23 -2.65 26.53
C ASN A 343 18.87 -1.97 25.31
N ILE A 344 18.86 -0.63 25.26
CA ILE A 344 19.55 0.12 24.20
C ILE A 344 21.06 -0.12 24.24
N LEU A 345 21.66 -0.18 25.44
CA LEU A 345 23.09 -0.41 25.61
C LEU A 345 23.50 -1.84 25.22
N LEU A 346 22.65 -2.85 25.48
CA LEU A 346 22.85 -4.21 24.97
C LEU A 346 22.84 -4.26 23.44
N HIS A 347 21.91 -3.55 22.80
CA HIS A 347 21.88 -3.44 21.33
C HIS A 347 23.12 -2.76 20.74
N LYS A 348 23.82 -1.95 21.53
CA LYS A 348 25.07 -1.26 21.14
C LYS A 348 26.33 -2.03 21.56
N ASN A 349 26.23 -3.29 21.97
CA ASN A 349 27.33 -4.14 22.47
C ASN A 349 28.09 -3.56 23.68
N ASP A 350 27.51 -2.62 24.45
CA ASP A 350 28.12 -2.08 25.68
C ASP A 350 27.54 -2.80 26.91
N ALA A 351 27.86 -4.10 27.04
CA ALA A 351 27.30 -4.99 28.05
C ALA A 351 27.63 -4.56 29.48
N ALA A 352 28.79 -3.92 29.70
CA ALA A 352 29.20 -3.42 31.02
C ALA A 352 28.30 -2.26 31.51
N LYS A 353 28.00 -1.28 30.64
CA LYS A 353 27.09 -0.18 31.01
C LYS A 353 25.63 -0.61 31.05
N ALA A 354 25.25 -1.60 30.24
CA ALA A 354 23.92 -2.18 30.30
C ALA A 354 23.67 -2.85 31.67
N LEU A 355 24.66 -3.58 32.18
CA LEU A 355 24.61 -4.25 33.48
C LEU A 355 24.40 -3.22 34.62
N ASP A 356 25.16 -2.13 34.64
CA ASP A 356 24.99 -1.02 35.59
C ASP A 356 23.58 -0.39 35.54
N ALA A 357 23.00 -0.24 34.34
CA ALA A 357 21.65 0.31 34.18
C ALA A 357 20.56 -0.63 34.75
N PHE A 358 20.70 -1.95 34.57
CA PHE A 358 19.76 -2.93 35.11
C PHE A 358 19.92 -3.12 36.63
N GLU A 359 21.15 -3.07 37.18
CA GLU A 359 21.36 -3.10 38.63
C GLU A 359 20.75 -1.87 39.31
N LYS A 360 20.84 -0.69 38.70
CA LYS A 360 20.16 0.53 39.19
C LYS A 360 18.63 0.40 39.15
N ALA A 361 18.08 -0.22 38.11
CA ALA A 361 16.64 -0.48 38.04
C ALA A 361 16.18 -1.43 39.16
N LEU A 362 16.92 -2.51 39.41
CA LEU A 362 16.64 -3.48 40.48
C LEU A 362 16.90 -2.93 41.88
N ALA A 363 17.77 -1.93 42.03
CA ALA A 363 17.95 -1.23 43.31
C ALA A 363 16.72 -0.40 43.69
N ILE A 364 15.96 0.09 42.70
CA ILE A 364 14.71 0.84 42.91
C ILE A 364 13.53 -0.12 43.09
N GLU A 365 13.44 -1.17 42.26
CA GLU A 365 12.39 -2.19 42.31
C GLU A 365 13.00 -3.61 42.20
N PRO A 366 13.36 -4.24 43.34
CA PRO A 366 14.12 -5.50 43.36
C PRO A 366 13.41 -6.72 42.74
N LYS A 367 12.12 -6.61 42.45
CA LYS A 367 11.30 -7.67 41.86
C LYS A 367 10.90 -7.40 40.41
N ASP A 368 11.44 -6.37 39.77
CA ASP A 368 11.13 -6.08 38.37
C ASP A 368 11.68 -7.19 37.45
N GLN A 369 10.77 -7.92 36.80
CA GLN A 369 11.13 -9.06 35.95
C GLN A 369 11.96 -8.64 34.73
N ARG A 370 11.68 -7.46 34.16
CA ARG A 370 12.33 -7.00 32.93
C ARG A 370 13.78 -6.58 33.19
N ALA A 371 14.02 -5.89 34.31
CA ALA A 371 15.36 -5.56 34.76
C ALA A 371 16.16 -6.81 35.14
N GLY A 372 15.52 -7.80 35.79
CA GLY A 372 16.13 -9.09 36.13
C GLY A 372 16.56 -9.90 34.89
N GLU A 373 15.70 -9.99 33.88
CA GLU A 373 16.02 -10.64 32.61
C GLU A 373 17.11 -9.90 31.83
N GLY A 374 17.06 -8.56 31.81
CA GLY A 374 18.08 -7.72 31.18
C GLY A 374 19.46 -7.89 31.81
N LEU A 375 19.50 -7.95 33.15
CA LEU A 375 20.74 -8.21 33.91
C LEU A 375 21.35 -9.57 33.57
N LYS A 376 20.52 -10.62 33.47
CA LYS A 376 20.97 -11.97 33.12
C LYS A 376 21.62 -11.99 31.73
N LYS A 377 20.97 -11.37 30.74
CA LYS A 377 21.49 -11.26 29.38
C LYS A 377 22.80 -10.48 29.31
N ALA A 378 22.92 -9.38 30.07
CA ALA A 378 24.16 -8.60 30.11
C ALA A 378 25.34 -9.39 30.71
N ARG A 379 25.08 -10.25 31.71
CA ARG A 379 26.10 -11.15 32.30
C ARG A 379 26.51 -12.26 31.33
N GLU A 380 25.56 -12.90 30.65
CA GLU A 380 25.83 -13.93 29.64
C GLU A 380 26.72 -13.37 28.51
N VAL A 381 26.46 -12.14 28.03
CA VAL A 381 27.28 -11.50 27.00
C VAL A 381 28.71 -11.23 27.49
N LEU A 382 28.90 -10.78 28.73
CA LEU A 382 30.24 -10.57 29.30
C LEU A 382 31.01 -11.88 29.52
N GLU A 383 30.31 -12.96 29.85
CA GLU A 383 30.89 -14.29 30.04
C GLU A 383 31.32 -14.90 28.69
N ILE A 384 30.54 -14.68 27.63
CA ILE A 384 30.89 -15.04 26.25
C ILE A 384 32.15 -14.30 25.77
N VAL A 385 32.27 -13.00 26.06
CA VAL A 385 33.45 -12.20 25.71
C VAL A 385 34.70 -12.63 26.50
N ALA A 386 34.53 -13.09 27.74
CA ALA A 386 35.63 -13.61 28.56
C ALA A 386 36.13 -14.99 28.10
N SER A 387 35.25 -15.83 27.52
CA SER A 387 35.56 -17.19 27.06
C SER A 387 36.23 -17.27 25.67
N ALA A 388 36.27 -16.18 24.89
CA ALA A 388 36.75 -16.16 23.50
C ALA A 388 38.29 -16.10 23.32
N LYS A 389 39.09 -16.37 24.35
CA LYS A 389 40.56 -16.36 24.27
C LYS A 389 41.18 -17.76 24.11
N ALA A 390 40.95 -18.42 22.97
CA ALA A 390 41.86 -19.46 22.42
C ALA A 390 41.45 -19.82 20.98
N ALA A 391 42.38 -19.73 20.02
CA ALA A 391 42.10 -20.06 18.61
C ALA A 391 42.24 -21.58 18.34
N PRO A 392 41.31 -22.21 17.60
CA PRO A 392 41.41 -23.61 17.21
C PRO A 392 42.40 -23.83 16.04
N ALA A 393 42.99 -25.04 15.97
CA ALA A 393 44.00 -25.43 14.97
C ALA A 393 43.39 -25.66 13.57
N VAL A 394 44.18 -25.39 12.51
CA VAL A 394 43.75 -25.54 11.11
C VAL A 394 43.83 -27.02 10.67
N PRO A 395 42.75 -27.59 10.08
CA PRO A 395 42.71 -28.97 9.59
C PRO A 395 43.65 -29.25 8.40
N GLU A 396 44.07 -30.50 8.26
CA GLU A 396 44.93 -30.96 7.16
C GLU A 396 44.19 -30.87 5.80
N GLY A 397 44.80 -30.21 4.80
CA GLY A 397 44.22 -29.98 3.47
C GLY A 397 43.49 -28.64 3.28
N VAL A 398 43.38 -27.84 4.34
CA VAL A 398 42.94 -26.43 4.28
C VAL A 398 44.21 -25.54 4.24
N PRO A 399 44.36 -24.62 3.27
CA PRO A 399 45.55 -23.76 3.19
C PRO A 399 45.66 -22.85 4.42
N PRO A 400 46.81 -22.25 4.74
CA PRO A 400 46.88 -21.24 5.80
C PRO A 400 46.12 -19.96 5.42
N CYS A 401 45.73 -19.16 6.42
CA CYS A 401 45.04 -17.88 6.20
C CYS A 401 45.90 -16.92 5.35
N PRO A 402 45.41 -16.41 4.20
CA PRO A 402 46.14 -15.46 3.37
C PRO A 402 46.40 -14.13 4.07
N GLU A 403 47.49 -13.45 3.71
CA GLU A 403 47.76 -12.08 4.16
C GLU A 403 46.64 -11.14 3.65
N GLY A 404 46.03 -10.38 4.57
CA GLY A 404 44.94 -9.44 4.27
C GLY A 404 43.54 -9.92 4.63
N LEU A 405 43.35 -11.17 5.08
CA LEU A 405 42.08 -11.65 5.66
C LEU A 405 42.23 -11.92 7.16
N SER A 406 41.21 -11.62 7.96
CA SER A 406 41.22 -11.99 9.37
C SER A 406 41.05 -13.52 9.54
N PRO A 407 41.68 -14.14 10.56
CA PRO A 407 41.55 -15.58 10.80
C PRO A 407 40.10 -16.05 10.95
N GLU A 408 39.23 -15.26 11.57
CA GLU A 408 37.82 -15.60 11.78
C GLU A 408 36.99 -15.55 10.48
N GLU A 409 37.24 -14.55 9.62
CA GLU A 409 36.59 -14.46 8.31
C GLU A 409 37.05 -15.60 7.40
N TRP A 410 38.34 -15.91 7.44
CA TRP A 410 38.91 -16.99 6.67
C TRP A 410 38.38 -18.37 7.10
N GLN A 411 38.32 -18.63 8.41
CA GLN A 411 37.70 -19.85 8.97
C GLN A 411 36.22 -19.96 8.61
N SER A 412 35.48 -18.84 8.63
CA SER A 412 34.06 -18.82 8.26
C SER A 412 33.82 -19.13 6.78
N LYS A 413 34.65 -18.57 5.89
CA LYS A 413 34.59 -18.86 4.44
C LYS A 413 34.92 -20.33 4.14
N TRP A 414 35.94 -20.89 4.81
CA TRP A 414 36.32 -22.29 4.62
C TRP A 414 35.31 -23.27 5.20
N MET A 415 34.71 -22.96 6.36
CA MET A 415 33.62 -23.74 6.91
C MET A 415 32.46 -23.86 5.90
N ILE A 416 32.02 -22.74 5.32
CA ILE A 416 30.93 -22.75 4.32
C ILE A 416 31.30 -23.61 3.11
N ARG A 417 32.54 -23.49 2.62
CA ARG A 417 33.04 -24.26 1.49
C ARG A 417 33.09 -25.77 1.78
N LEU A 418 33.53 -26.17 2.97
CA LEU A 418 33.59 -27.57 3.38
C LEU A 418 32.19 -28.17 3.59
N VAL A 419 31.24 -27.42 4.13
CA VAL A 419 29.82 -27.82 4.22
C VAL A 419 29.22 -28.01 2.83
N ALA A 420 29.47 -27.08 1.90
CA ALA A 420 29.02 -27.22 0.51
C ALA A 420 29.65 -28.44 -0.17
N THR A 421 30.96 -28.66 0.03
CA THR A 421 31.68 -29.83 -0.50
C THR A 421 31.08 -31.13 0.03
N GLY A 422 30.77 -31.20 1.33
CA GLY A 422 30.13 -32.38 1.93
C GLY A 422 28.75 -32.67 1.36
N ASN A 423 27.94 -31.63 1.11
CA ASN A 423 26.62 -31.78 0.48
C ASN A 423 26.73 -32.25 -0.99
N VAL A 424 27.72 -31.78 -1.73
CA VAL A 424 27.98 -32.26 -3.11
C VAL A 424 28.40 -33.73 -3.11
N CYS A 425 29.25 -34.15 -2.17
CA CYS A 425 29.63 -35.55 -2.01
C CYS A 425 28.42 -36.43 -1.65
N LEU A 426 27.53 -35.97 -0.77
CA LEU A 426 26.28 -36.66 -0.46
C LEU A 426 25.40 -36.86 -1.70
N HIS A 427 25.24 -35.82 -2.52
CA HIS A 427 24.46 -35.89 -3.75
C HIS A 427 25.07 -36.86 -4.78
N LYS A 428 26.39 -37.01 -4.79
CA LYS A 428 27.10 -37.94 -5.67
C LYS A 428 27.21 -39.37 -5.13
N GLY A 429 26.66 -39.64 -3.94
CA GLY A 429 26.77 -40.93 -3.27
C GLY A 429 28.17 -41.23 -2.69
N ASP A 430 29.07 -40.24 -2.68
CA ASP A 430 30.40 -40.36 -2.07
C ASP A 430 30.31 -40.08 -0.56
N LEU A 431 29.87 -41.09 0.19
CA LEU A 431 29.68 -41.00 1.65
C LEU A 431 31.01 -40.75 2.38
N GLY A 432 32.12 -41.30 1.86
CA GLY A 432 33.45 -41.10 2.45
C GLY A 432 33.95 -39.66 2.31
N GLY A 433 33.80 -39.08 1.11
CA GLY A 433 34.11 -37.67 0.87
C GLY A 433 33.21 -36.73 1.66
N ALA A 434 31.92 -37.06 1.79
CA ALA A 434 30.97 -36.30 2.58
C ALA A 434 31.36 -36.25 4.06
N GLN A 435 31.60 -37.40 4.68
CA GLN A 435 32.00 -37.48 6.09
C GLN A 435 33.30 -36.71 6.35
N LYS A 436 34.29 -36.82 5.46
CA LYS A 436 35.57 -36.11 5.59
C LYS A 436 35.38 -34.60 5.57
N ALA A 437 34.61 -34.07 4.62
CA ALA A 437 34.39 -32.63 4.48
C ALA A 437 33.63 -32.04 5.67
N PHE A 438 32.60 -32.74 6.19
CA PHE A 438 31.87 -32.26 7.36
C PHE A 438 32.70 -32.32 8.65
N LYS A 439 33.55 -33.35 8.84
CA LYS A 439 34.47 -33.41 9.99
C LYS A 439 35.48 -32.25 9.97
N GLN A 440 36.06 -31.94 8.81
CA GLN A 440 36.97 -30.80 8.65
C GLN A 440 36.26 -29.46 8.91
N ALA A 441 34.99 -29.31 8.51
CA ALA A 441 34.20 -28.11 8.84
C ALA A 441 33.99 -27.95 10.35
N LEU A 442 33.77 -29.07 11.07
CA LEU A 442 33.60 -29.07 12.52
C LEU A 442 34.90 -28.85 13.28
N GLU A 443 36.07 -29.18 12.72
CA GLU A 443 37.34 -28.80 13.31
C GLU A 443 37.58 -27.27 13.24
N LEU A 444 37.11 -26.61 12.18
CA LEU A 444 37.14 -25.15 12.06
C LEU A 444 36.11 -24.46 12.97
N LYS A 445 34.88 -25.00 13.04
CA LYS A 445 33.81 -24.52 13.93
C LYS A 445 33.08 -25.69 14.58
N PRO A 446 33.47 -26.09 15.80
CA PRO A 446 32.94 -27.28 16.49
C PRO A 446 31.42 -27.30 16.70
N TYR A 447 30.78 -26.13 16.68
CA TYR A 447 29.35 -25.95 16.97
C TYR A 447 28.51 -25.56 15.74
N ASP A 448 29.03 -25.69 14.52
CA ASP A 448 28.26 -25.38 13.30
C ASP A 448 27.14 -26.42 13.06
N GLU A 449 25.88 -25.96 13.11
CA GLU A 449 24.71 -26.81 13.02
C GLU A 449 24.58 -27.50 11.66
N LYS A 450 25.00 -26.85 10.56
CA LYS A 450 24.89 -27.39 9.21
C LYS A 450 25.90 -28.50 8.97
N ALA A 451 27.14 -28.32 9.44
CA ALA A 451 28.17 -29.34 9.38
C ALA A 451 27.81 -30.58 10.24
N ARG A 452 27.23 -30.38 11.44
CA ARG A 452 26.75 -31.50 12.29
C ARG A 452 25.61 -32.27 11.63
N ALA A 453 24.62 -31.56 11.09
CA ALA A 453 23.49 -32.19 10.41
C ALA A 453 23.92 -32.95 9.14
N GLY A 454 24.87 -32.40 8.38
CA GLY A 454 25.45 -33.04 7.21
C GLY A 454 26.23 -34.32 7.54
N LEU A 455 27.02 -34.30 8.62
CA LEU A 455 27.76 -35.47 9.07
C LEU A 455 26.83 -36.60 9.51
N LEU A 456 25.78 -36.27 10.26
CA LEU A 456 24.78 -37.24 10.72
C LEU A 456 24.07 -37.93 9.55
N LYS A 457 23.76 -37.18 8.48
CA LYS A 457 23.21 -37.73 7.23
C LYS A 457 24.20 -38.65 6.51
N ALA A 458 25.49 -38.31 6.52
CA ALA A 458 26.52 -39.13 5.88
C ALA A 458 26.84 -40.41 6.68
N GLU A 459 26.58 -40.42 7.98
CA GLU A 459 26.79 -41.58 8.87
C GLU A 459 25.55 -42.49 8.98
N SER A 460 24.34 -41.98 8.71
CA SER A 460 23.07 -42.72 8.85
C SER A 460 22.66 -43.55 7.63
N VAL A 461 23.43 -43.56 6.54
CA VAL A 461 23.14 -44.36 5.35
C VAL A 461 23.74 -45.76 5.54
N GLU A 462 22.99 -46.68 6.15
CA GLU A 462 23.33 -48.10 6.16
C GLU A 462 23.13 -48.72 4.77
N ALA A 463 24.11 -49.51 4.35
CA ALA A 463 24.14 -50.22 3.07
C ALA A 463 22.94 -51.17 2.90
N ALA A 464 22.11 -50.92 1.89
CA ALA A 464 21.16 -51.89 1.33
C ALA A 464 21.13 -51.79 -0.21
N PRO A 465 20.95 -52.92 -0.93
CA PRO A 465 21.45 -53.09 -2.29
C PRO A 465 20.54 -52.46 -3.35
N VAL A 466 21.19 -51.95 -4.42
CA VAL A 466 20.53 -51.39 -5.59
C VAL A 466 19.87 -52.51 -6.41
N LEU A 467 18.54 -52.46 -6.54
CA LEU A 467 17.79 -53.16 -7.59
C LEU A 467 17.92 -52.35 -8.89
N VAL A 468 18.58 -52.94 -9.87
CA VAL A 468 18.74 -52.40 -11.23
C VAL A 468 17.42 -52.58 -12.00
N PRO A 469 16.82 -51.50 -12.56
CA PRO A 469 15.82 -51.64 -13.61
C PRO A 469 16.51 -51.89 -14.95
N ALA A 470 15.97 -52.81 -15.74
CA ALA A 470 16.50 -53.24 -17.03
C ALA A 470 16.66 -52.08 -18.04
N GLU A 471 17.79 -52.09 -18.76
CA GLU A 471 18.08 -51.21 -19.90
C GLU A 471 17.10 -51.45 -21.07
N PRO A 472 16.67 -50.40 -21.79
CA PRO A 472 16.12 -50.56 -23.12
C PRO A 472 17.26 -50.75 -24.15
N GLU A 473 17.12 -51.77 -25.00
CA GLU A 473 18.05 -52.10 -26.07
C GLU A 473 18.21 -50.94 -27.08
N VAL A 474 19.47 -50.64 -27.39
CA VAL A 474 19.90 -49.68 -28.42
C VAL A 474 19.98 -50.40 -29.77
N PRO A 475 19.33 -49.93 -30.85
CA PRO A 475 19.62 -50.43 -32.19
C PRO A 475 20.95 -49.84 -32.72
N GLU A 476 21.70 -50.71 -33.39
CA GLU A 476 23.05 -50.54 -33.93
C GLU A 476 23.28 -49.29 -34.81
N LYS A 477 24.50 -48.75 -34.70
CA LYS A 477 25.08 -47.68 -35.52
C LYS A 477 25.28 -48.12 -36.98
N THR A 478 24.84 -47.31 -37.93
CA THR A 478 25.42 -47.24 -39.29
C THR A 478 26.33 -46.01 -39.40
N GLU A 479 27.58 -46.24 -39.77
CA GLU A 479 28.62 -45.23 -40.04
C GLU A 479 28.35 -44.43 -41.33
N VAL A 480 28.61 -43.11 -41.29
CA VAL A 480 28.75 -42.23 -42.47
C VAL A 480 29.92 -41.25 -42.22
N PRO A 481 30.75 -40.91 -43.24
CA PRO A 481 32.18 -40.55 -43.13
C PRO A 481 32.48 -39.05 -42.85
N PRO A 482 33.76 -38.65 -42.67
CA PRO A 482 34.14 -37.33 -42.17
C PRO A 482 34.13 -36.21 -43.24
N THR A 483 33.76 -35.03 -42.74
CA THR A 483 34.03 -33.61 -43.06
C THR A 483 34.64 -33.21 -44.42
N PRO A 484 34.28 -32.00 -44.89
CA PRO A 484 35.34 -31.00 -45.01
C PRO A 484 34.96 -29.60 -44.49
N GLU A 485 35.97 -28.96 -43.89
CA GLU A 485 36.01 -27.59 -43.37
C GLU A 485 35.74 -26.52 -44.45
N PRO A 486 35.13 -25.36 -44.12
CA PRO A 486 35.07 -24.24 -45.03
C PRO A 486 36.32 -23.37 -44.92
N LYS A 487 37.00 -23.22 -46.07
CA LYS A 487 38.12 -22.30 -46.30
C LYS A 487 37.69 -20.84 -46.17
N ALA A 488 38.54 -20.08 -45.49
CA ALA A 488 38.56 -18.62 -45.54
C ALA A 488 38.82 -18.09 -46.96
N ALA A 489 38.13 -17.01 -47.33
CA ALA A 489 38.42 -16.20 -48.50
C ALA A 489 38.55 -14.71 -48.08
N PRO A 490 39.37 -13.92 -48.79
CA PRO A 490 40.06 -12.77 -48.23
C PRO A 490 39.30 -11.45 -48.35
N VAL A 491 39.62 -10.56 -47.42
CA VAL A 491 39.25 -9.14 -47.38
C VAL A 491 39.93 -8.40 -48.54
N THR A 492 39.17 -7.59 -49.26
CA THR A 492 39.69 -6.52 -50.12
C THR A 492 39.22 -5.17 -49.58
N GLU A 493 40.20 -4.32 -49.24
CA GLU A 493 40.04 -2.90 -48.94
C GLU A 493 39.73 -2.09 -50.22
N GLU A 494 39.25 -0.86 -49.98
CA GLU A 494 38.99 0.27 -50.90
C GLU A 494 37.57 0.37 -51.47
N ILE A 495 36.77 1.30 -50.92
CA ILE A 495 36.61 2.66 -51.46
C ILE A 495 35.89 3.54 -50.41
N LYS A 496 36.56 4.63 -50.01
CA LYS A 496 35.98 5.84 -49.42
C LYS A 496 35.42 6.69 -50.56
N ALA A 497 34.15 7.10 -50.51
CA ALA A 497 33.68 8.40 -51.03
C ALA A 497 32.24 8.68 -50.60
N GLU A 498 32.01 9.90 -50.12
CA GLU A 498 30.75 10.47 -49.67
C GLU A 498 29.66 10.49 -50.77
N ALA A 499 28.41 10.25 -50.37
CA ALA A 499 27.24 10.82 -51.05
C ALA A 499 26.06 10.94 -50.07
N LYS A 500 25.68 12.19 -49.78
CA LYS A 500 24.39 12.55 -49.16
C LYS A 500 23.24 11.85 -49.91
N LYS A 501 22.31 11.24 -49.17
CA LYS A 501 20.96 10.98 -49.68
C LYS A 501 19.91 11.07 -48.58
N GLU A 502 18.90 11.85 -48.92
CA GLU A 502 17.64 12.21 -48.30
C GLU A 502 17.03 11.24 -47.26
N THR A 503 16.43 11.86 -46.26
CA THR A 503 15.52 11.28 -45.25
C THR A 503 14.45 10.41 -45.92
N PRO A 504 14.34 9.11 -45.63
CA PRO A 504 13.18 8.33 -46.03
C PRO A 504 11.99 8.72 -45.15
N ALA A 505 10.89 9.08 -45.81
CA ALA A 505 9.59 9.25 -45.18
C ALA A 505 9.20 7.99 -44.37
N ALA A 506 8.50 8.22 -43.26
CA ALA A 506 7.99 7.19 -42.35
C ALA A 506 7.34 6.03 -43.13
N THR A 507 8.05 4.90 -43.17
CA THR A 507 7.50 3.63 -43.63
C THR A 507 6.73 2.97 -42.49
N THR A 508 5.49 2.63 -42.79
CA THR A 508 4.57 1.87 -41.93
C THR A 508 5.24 0.59 -41.39
N PRO A 509 5.02 0.20 -40.12
CA PRO A 509 5.60 -1.01 -39.54
C PRO A 509 5.29 -2.22 -40.42
N THR A 510 6.33 -2.97 -40.78
CA THR A 510 6.22 -4.21 -41.56
C THR A 510 6.37 -5.37 -40.59
N GLY A 511 5.31 -5.67 -39.82
CA GLY A 511 5.35 -6.71 -38.79
C GLY A 511 3.99 -7.37 -38.54
N ILE A 512 3.85 -8.62 -38.97
CA ILE A 512 2.75 -9.59 -38.70
C ILE A 512 1.34 -9.10 -39.09
N GLU A 513 0.79 -9.64 -40.20
CA GLU A 513 -0.60 -9.40 -40.68
C GLU A 513 -1.73 -9.67 -39.64
N ASP A 514 -1.40 -10.26 -38.49
CA ASP A 514 -2.31 -10.76 -37.44
C ASP A 514 -2.32 -9.89 -36.15
N LEU A 515 -1.77 -8.67 -36.19
CA LEU A 515 -1.86 -7.70 -35.09
C LEU A 515 -3.00 -6.68 -35.26
N SER A 516 -3.73 -6.70 -36.38
CA SER A 516 -4.83 -5.76 -36.62
C SER A 516 -6.01 -6.05 -35.67
N VAL A 517 -6.35 -5.07 -34.84
CA VAL A 517 -7.54 -5.11 -33.96
C VAL A 517 -8.64 -4.25 -34.58
N ALA A 518 -9.88 -4.73 -34.53
CA ALA A 518 -11.03 -3.95 -34.96
C ALA A 518 -11.18 -2.66 -34.15
N GLU A 519 -11.42 -1.54 -34.80
CA GLU A 519 -11.68 -0.27 -34.11
C GLU A 519 -13.02 -0.33 -33.36
N PHE A 520 -13.06 0.27 -32.17
CA PHE A 520 -14.29 0.42 -31.43
C PHE A 520 -15.22 1.43 -32.14
N PRO A 521 -16.53 1.14 -32.23
CA PRO A 521 -17.48 2.10 -32.77
C PRO A 521 -17.48 3.36 -31.90
N ARG A 522 -17.28 4.52 -32.52
CA ARG A 522 -17.36 5.81 -31.82
C ARG A 522 -18.80 6.12 -31.46
N GLU A 523 -19.00 6.49 -30.21
CA GLU A 523 -20.28 7.00 -29.73
C GLU A 523 -20.50 8.41 -30.29
N THR A 524 -21.59 8.57 -31.05
CA THR A 524 -21.88 9.82 -31.77
C THR A 524 -22.84 10.73 -31.01
N MET A 525 -23.55 10.20 -30.02
CA MET A 525 -24.42 11.00 -29.16
C MET A 525 -23.61 11.61 -28.03
N SER A 526 -23.89 12.86 -27.68
CA SER A 526 -23.35 13.47 -26.48
C SER A 526 -23.92 12.80 -25.21
N LEU A 527 -23.19 12.88 -24.09
CA LEU A 527 -23.72 12.38 -22.82
C LEU A 527 -25.03 13.09 -22.44
N SER A 528 -25.14 14.40 -22.70
CA SER A 528 -26.35 15.19 -22.48
C SER A 528 -27.56 14.66 -23.26
N GLU A 529 -27.37 14.25 -24.52
CA GLU A 529 -28.44 13.64 -25.31
C GLU A 529 -28.86 12.26 -24.77
N ARG A 530 -27.90 11.46 -24.30
CA ARG A 530 -28.19 10.15 -23.67
C ARG A 530 -28.85 10.28 -22.30
N ALA A 531 -28.49 11.31 -21.54
CA ALA A 531 -29.01 11.59 -20.20
C ALA A 531 -30.50 11.99 -20.22
N GLY A 532 -31.02 12.41 -21.39
CA GLY A 532 -32.44 12.69 -21.60
C GLY A 532 -32.94 13.84 -20.73
N SER A 533 -33.72 13.52 -19.70
CA SER A 533 -34.30 14.51 -18.78
C SER A 533 -33.47 14.79 -17.53
N ILE A 534 -32.35 14.09 -17.33
CA ILE A 534 -31.47 14.32 -16.18
C ILE A 534 -30.73 15.64 -16.41
N SER A 535 -30.74 16.52 -15.39
CA SER A 535 -30.05 17.81 -15.48
C SER A 535 -28.53 17.61 -15.40
N GLY A 536 -27.76 18.42 -16.14
CA GLY A 536 -26.28 18.31 -16.21
C GLY A 536 -25.60 18.21 -14.85
N ASN A 537 -26.00 19.07 -13.93
CA ASN A 537 -25.49 19.10 -12.56
C ASN A 537 -25.78 17.83 -11.71
N GLN A 538 -26.54 16.86 -12.22
CA GLN A 538 -26.80 15.58 -11.55
C GLN A 538 -25.92 14.44 -12.07
N PHE A 539 -25.20 14.64 -13.17
CA PHE A 539 -24.32 13.61 -13.75
C PHE A 539 -22.91 14.13 -14.08
N THR A 540 -22.64 15.41 -13.85
CA THR A 540 -21.28 15.98 -13.92
C THR A 540 -20.75 16.29 -12.54
N GLU A 541 -19.52 15.90 -12.26
CA GLU A 541 -18.77 16.24 -11.06
C GLU A 541 -17.61 17.20 -11.40
N SER A 542 -17.42 18.25 -10.60
CA SER A 542 -16.33 19.20 -10.82
C SER A 542 -15.09 18.81 -10.00
N CYS A 543 -14.02 18.41 -10.69
CA CYS A 543 -12.72 18.25 -10.06
C CYS A 543 -12.11 19.62 -9.71
N THR A 544 -11.42 19.69 -8.58
CA THR A 544 -10.87 20.93 -8.01
C THR A 544 -9.36 21.08 -8.22
N SER A 545 -8.74 20.10 -8.87
CA SER A 545 -7.30 20.02 -9.18
C SER A 545 -7.06 19.13 -10.41
N ALA A 546 -5.82 19.11 -10.88
CA ALA A 546 -5.37 18.31 -12.00
C ALA A 546 -4.12 17.50 -11.62
N ILE A 547 -3.77 16.57 -12.47
CA ILE A 547 -2.64 15.66 -12.30
C ILE A 547 -1.42 16.28 -12.96
N TYR A 548 -0.27 16.22 -12.31
CA TYR A 548 0.97 16.72 -12.88
C TYR A 548 1.30 16.01 -14.20
N GLU A 549 1.85 16.76 -15.13
CA GLU A 549 2.45 16.21 -16.34
C GLU A 549 3.87 15.75 -16.04
N VAL A 550 4.21 14.55 -16.49
CA VAL A 550 5.56 14.00 -16.42
C VAL A 550 5.99 13.63 -17.83
N SER A 551 7.11 14.20 -18.29
CA SER A 551 7.70 13.89 -19.59
C SER A 551 8.88 12.92 -19.44
N LEU A 552 8.89 11.88 -20.27
CA LEU A 552 9.94 10.89 -20.38
C LEU A 552 10.69 11.09 -21.70
N GLY A 553 12.01 11.21 -21.64
CA GLY A 553 12.84 11.50 -22.80
C GLY A 553 12.87 12.98 -23.18
N GLU A 554 13.48 13.28 -24.32
CA GLU A 554 13.68 14.64 -24.84
C GLU A 554 13.39 14.66 -26.35
N GLY A 555 13.02 15.84 -26.87
CA GLY A 555 12.79 16.07 -28.29
C GLY A 555 11.41 15.61 -28.79
N GLU A 556 11.29 15.36 -30.10
CA GLU A 556 10.01 15.02 -30.76
C GLU A 556 9.45 13.66 -30.35
N LYS A 557 10.30 12.77 -29.80
CA LYS A 557 9.92 11.44 -29.31
C LYS A 557 9.73 11.40 -27.79
N ALA A 558 9.71 12.55 -27.12
CA ALA A 558 9.40 12.60 -25.70
C ALA A 558 7.95 12.17 -25.45
N LEU A 559 7.76 11.32 -24.45
CA LEU A 559 6.46 10.80 -24.05
C LEU A 559 5.97 11.58 -22.83
N THR A 560 4.83 12.26 -22.93
CA THR A 560 4.22 12.97 -21.79
C THR A 560 2.97 12.25 -21.32
N VAL A 561 2.84 12.08 -20.00
CA VAL A 561 1.67 11.47 -19.35
C VAL A 561 1.16 12.36 -18.21
N GLY A 562 -0.10 12.20 -17.83
CA GLY A 562 -0.74 13.01 -16.78
C GLY A 562 -1.56 14.17 -17.35
N GLY A 563 -1.64 15.28 -16.61
CA GLY A 563 -2.39 16.49 -17.03
C GLY A 563 -3.90 16.41 -16.88
N SER A 564 -4.46 15.23 -16.53
CA SER A 564 -5.91 15.05 -16.43
C SER A 564 -6.51 15.86 -15.27
N SER A 565 -7.62 16.55 -15.54
CA SER A 565 -8.44 17.28 -14.58
C SER A 565 -9.81 16.62 -14.38
N THR A 566 -9.95 15.34 -14.73
CA THR A 566 -11.19 14.58 -14.64
C THR A 566 -10.92 13.12 -14.27
N LEU A 567 -11.96 12.37 -13.96
CA LEU A 567 -11.84 10.92 -13.80
C LEU A 567 -11.48 10.24 -15.13
N PRO A 568 -10.89 9.03 -15.12
CA PRO A 568 -10.36 8.40 -16.32
C PRO A 568 -11.41 8.29 -17.43
N PHE A 569 -11.13 8.88 -18.61
CA PHE A 569 -12.02 8.92 -19.78
C PHE A 569 -13.34 9.70 -19.60
N HIS A 570 -13.51 10.43 -18.50
CA HIS A 570 -14.66 11.32 -18.29
C HIS A 570 -14.45 12.68 -18.99
N VAL A 571 -14.09 12.66 -20.28
CA VAL A 571 -13.79 13.84 -21.11
C VAL A 571 -14.99 14.77 -21.33
N PHE A 572 -16.18 14.35 -20.91
CA PHE A 572 -17.39 15.17 -20.94
C PHE A 572 -17.48 16.17 -19.79
N GLU A 573 -16.71 15.99 -18.71
CA GLU A 573 -16.77 16.83 -17.49
C GLU A 573 -15.42 17.41 -17.06
N GLY A 574 -14.35 17.17 -17.82
CA GLY A 574 -13.06 17.84 -17.67
C GLY A 574 -12.06 17.41 -18.73
N ASP A 575 -10.83 17.90 -18.61
CA ASP A 575 -9.81 17.74 -19.65
C ASP A 575 -8.91 16.54 -19.38
N MET A 576 -8.55 15.83 -20.44
CA MET A 576 -7.56 14.76 -20.43
C MET A 576 -6.60 15.01 -21.61
N PRO A 577 -5.63 15.93 -21.47
CA PRO A 577 -4.83 16.41 -22.60
C PRO A 577 -3.90 15.34 -23.19
N HIS A 578 -3.48 14.37 -22.38
CA HIS A 578 -2.63 13.25 -22.80
C HIS A 578 -3.41 11.94 -22.65
N ALA A 579 -3.51 11.18 -23.74
CA ALA A 579 -4.03 9.82 -23.69
C ALA A 579 -3.06 8.91 -22.89
N PRO A 580 -3.55 7.87 -22.19
CA PRO A 580 -2.68 6.89 -21.58
C PRO A 580 -1.76 6.22 -22.62
N GLN A 581 -0.57 5.85 -22.19
CA GLN A 581 0.51 5.36 -23.05
C GLN A 581 0.91 3.93 -22.69
N VAL A 582 1.52 3.22 -23.64
CA VAL A 582 2.02 1.85 -23.44
C VAL A 582 3.51 1.78 -23.75
N ALA A 583 4.30 1.27 -22.81
CA ALA A 583 5.71 0.93 -22.99
C ALA A 583 5.87 -0.59 -23.12
N PHE A 584 6.75 -1.02 -24.03
CA PHE A 584 7.08 -2.43 -24.19
C PHE A 584 8.13 -2.85 -23.15
N GLY A 585 7.80 -3.85 -22.35
CA GLY A 585 8.70 -4.46 -21.37
C GLY A 585 9.65 -5.46 -22.00
N ILE A 586 10.94 -5.22 -21.88
CA ILE A 586 12.01 -6.13 -22.31
C ILE A 586 12.95 -6.45 -21.13
N LEU A 587 13.77 -7.49 -21.30
CA LEU A 587 14.74 -7.93 -20.29
C LEU A 587 16.17 -7.70 -20.78
N ASP A 588 17.10 -7.53 -19.84
CA ASP A 588 18.55 -7.45 -20.11
C ASP A 588 19.24 -8.81 -20.32
N SER A 589 18.43 -9.87 -20.32
CA SER A 589 18.86 -11.26 -20.40
C SER A 589 17.69 -12.14 -20.88
N GLU A 590 18.03 -13.32 -21.39
CA GLU A 590 17.05 -14.29 -21.89
C GLU A 590 16.10 -14.76 -20.78
N PRO A 591 14.77 -14.74 -21.00
CA PRO A 591 13.81 -15.23 -20.00
C PRO A 591 13.86 -16.76 -19.87
N GLU A 592 14.05 -17.27 -18.66
CA GLU A 592 14.06 -18.71 -18.39
C GLU A 592 12.64 -19.33 -18.32
N ASP A 593 11.66 -18.57 -17.82
CA ASP A 593 10.33 -19.10 -17.44
C ASP A 593 9.17 -18.54 -18.28
N TRP A 594 9.44 -18.02 -19.49
CA TRP A 594 8.39 -17.50 -20.35
C TRP A 594 7.68 -18.63 -21.12
N PRO A 595 6.33 -18.62 -21.19
CA PRO A 595 5.61 -19.60 -21.98
C PRO A 595 5.84 -19.37 -23.48
N ASP A 596 5.88 -20.44 -24.29
CA ASP A 596 6.11 -20.39 -25.74
C ASP A 596 5.20 -19.39 -26.47
N VAL A 597 3.96 -19.23 -26.00
CA VAL A 597 2.98 -18.31 -26.56
C VAL A 597 3.41 -16.84 -26.47
N LEU A 598 4.25 -16.48 -25.50
CA LEU A 598 4.90 -15.17 -25.41
C LEU A 598 6.28 -15.20 -26.10
N SER A 599 7.07 -16.24 -25.83
CA SER A 599 8.45 -16.33 -26.31
C SER A 599 8.56 -16.31 -27.84
N LYS A 600 7.61 -16.89 -28.57
CA LYS A 600 7.65 -16.95 -30.04
C LYS A 600 7.71 -15.58 -30.74
N TYR A 601 7.30 -14.50 -30.07
CA TYR A 601 7.33 -13.14 -30.62
C TYR A 601 8.71 -12.48 -30.51
N TYR A 602 9.62 -13.05 -29.71
CA TYR A 602 10.89 -12.44 -29.31
C TYR A 602 12.09 -13.40 -29.32
N SER A 603 11.86 -14.70 -29.50
CA SER A 603 12.90 -15.75 -29.37
C SER A 603 14.09 -15.58 -30.32
N ASP A 604 13.88 -14.89 -31.45
CA ASP A 604 14.92 -14.55 -32.42
C ASP A 604 15.84 -13.40 -31.97
N VAL A 605 15.47 -12.66 -30.91
CA VAL A 605 16.20 -11.49 -30.40
C VAL A 605 16.57 -11.57 -28.91
N PHE A 606 16.25 -12.65 -28.20
CA PHE A 606 16.54 -12.79 -26.76
C PHE A 606 18.01 -12.61 -26.38
N SER A 607 18.93 -13.01 -27.25
CA SER A 607 20.38 -12.89 -26.98
C SER A 607 20.91 -11.45 -27.10
N ASP A 608 20.12 -10.53 -27.66
CA ASP A 608 20.54 -9.15 -27.91
C ASP A 608 19.42 -8.17 -27.50
N PRO A 609 19.51 -7.58 -26.29
CA PRO A 609 18.54 -6.61 -25.80
C PRO A 609 18.40 -5.37 -26.70
N VAL A 610 19.43 -4.99 -27.47
CA VAL A 610 19.35 -3.87 -28.42
C VAL A 610 18.49 -4.28 -29.62
N ALA A 611 18.72 -5.47 -30.18
CA ALA A 611 17.89 -6.01 -31.22
C ALA A 611 16.44 -6.25 -30.75
N TRP A 612 16.25 -6.65 -29.49
CA TRP A 612 14.93 -6.81 -28.90
C TRP A 612 14.19 -5.46 -28.80
N ALA A 613 14.82 -4.43 -28.26
CA ALA A 613 14.25 -3.09 -28.24
C ALA A 613 13.94 -2.59 -29.66
N GLY A 614 14.86 -2.79 -30.60
CA GLY A 614 14.68 -2.46 -32.02
C GLY A 614 13.49 -3.19 -32.65
N LYS A 615 13.29 -4.47 -32.34
CA LYS A 615 12.13 -5.25 -32.79
C LYS A 615 10.82 -4.68 -32.24
N CYS A 616 10.76 -4.35 -30.96
CA CYS A 616 9.58 -3.71 -30.37
C CYS A 616 9.22 -2.40 -31.09
N ILE A 617 10.21 -1.59 -31.45
CA ILE A 617 10.00 -0.30 -32.15
C ILE A 617 9.60 -0.52 -33.62
N ASN A 618 10.40 -1.28 -34.36
CA ASN A 618 10.28 -1.39 -35.81
C ASN A 618 9.12 -2.28 -36.26
N ASP A 619 8.88 -3.38 -35.54
CA ASP A 619 7.89 -4.39 -35.92
C ASP A 619 6.56 -4.18 -35.20
N TYR A 620 6.61 -3.71 -33.95
CA TYR A 620 5.43 -3.57 -33.09
C TYR A 620 5.03 -2.13 -32.76
N GLY A 621 5.81 -1.13 -33.19
CA GLY A 621 5.45 0.29 -33.05
C GLY A 621 5.64 0.86 -31.64
N ALA A 622 6.52 0.29 -30.82
CA ALA A 622 6.76 0.77 -29.47
C ALA A 622 7.23 2.23 -29.42
N GLU A 623 6.51 3.08 -28.69
CA GLU A 623 6.87 4.50 -28.46
C GLU A 623 7.69 4.71 -27.17
N ALA A 624 7.79 3.68 -26.32
CA ALA A 624 8.64 3.66 -25.14
C ALA A 624 9.05 2.23 -24.80
N ILE A 625 10.22 2.06 -24.18
CA ILE A 625 10.78 0.77 -23.77
C ILE A 625 11.00 0.76 -22.27
N CYS A 626 10.55 -0.30 -21.58
CA CYS A 626 10.89 -0.56 -20.19
C CYS A 626 11.90 -1.70 -20.13
N LEU A 627 13.16 -1.39 -19.81
CA LEU A 627 14.24 -2.36 -19.70
C LEU A 627 14.37 -2.84 -18.24
N SER A 628 14.01 -4.10 -18.00
CA SER A 628 14.19 -4.73 -16.68
C SER A 628 15.56 -5.40 -16.55
N LEU A 629 16.35 -4.96 -15.57
CA LEU A 629 17.69 -5.46 -15.27
C LEU A 629 17.67 -6.74 -14.43
N VAL A 630 16.89 -7.73 -14.87
CA VAL A 630 16.63 -8.98 -14.13
C VAL A 630 17.88 -9.83 -13.92
N SER A 631 18.89 -9.70 -14.80
CA SER A 631 20.15 -10.43 -14.65
C SER A 631 20.91 -10.08 -13.36
N THR A 632 20.62 -8.95 -12.75
CA THR A 632 21.29 -8.49 -11.53
C THR A 632 20.74 -9.11 -10.26
N ASP A 633 19.61 -9.83 -10.30
CA ASP A 633 18.99 -10.43 -9.12
C ASP A 633 20.00 -11.30 -8.35
N PRO A 634 20.29 -11.00 -7.07
CA PRO A 634 21.19 -11.79 -6.23
C PRO A 634 20.76 -13.25 -6.06
N ASN A 635 19.46 -13.56 -6.25
CA ASN A 635 18.92 -14.91 -6.20
C ASN A 635 18.85 -15.59 -7.59
N GLY A 636 19.10 -14.83 -8.66
CA GLY A 636 19.17 -15.33 -10.03
C GLY A 636 20.61 -15.37 -10.53
N MET A 637 20.85 -14.78 -11.71
CA MET A 637 22.17 -14.72 -12.33
C MET A 637 23.20 -13.92 -11.53
N ASN A 638 22.75 -12.98 -10.68
CA ASN A 638 23.59 -12.10 -9.90
C ASN A 638 24.72 -11.44 -10.72
N ARG A 639 24.39 -10.98 -11.93
CA ARG A 639 25.33 -10.33 -12.84
C ARG A 639 25.95 -9.12 -12.14
N PRO A 640 27.27 -8.86 -12.32
CA PRO A 640 27.90 -7.65 -11.84
C PRO A 640 27.19 -6.40 -12.36
N SER A 641 27.08 -5.39 -11.51
CA SER A 641 26.31 -4.18 -11.79
C SER A 641 26.90 -3.38 -12.95
N ASP A 642 28.23 -3.38 -13.10
CA ASP A 642 28.94 -2.71 -14.20
C ASP A 642 28.74 -3.42 -15.55
N GLU A 643 28.61 -4.75 -15.55
CA GLU A 643 28.27 -5.52 -16.74
C GLU A 643 26.83 -5.25 -17.18
N ALA A 644 25.86 -5.31 -16.25
CA ALA A 644 24.47 -4.97 -16.54
C ALA A 644 24.31 -3.50 -16.99
N ALA A 645 25.09 -2.58 -16.41
CA ALA A 645 25.10 -1.18 -16.80
C ALA A 645 25.57 -0.96 -18.25
N LYS A 646 26.56 -1.72 -18.73
CA LYS A 646 27.01 -1.68 -20.15
C LYS A 646 25.94 -2.20 -21.11
N VAL A 647 25.19 -3.24 -20.71
CA VAL A 647 24.04 -3.73 -21.50
C VAL A 647 22.98 -2.65 -21.59
N ALA A 648 22.60 -2.05 -20.45
CA ALA A 648 21.64 -0.96 -20.42
C ALA A 648 22.09 0.25 -21.26
N GLN A 649 23.36 0.64 -21.15
CA GLN A 649 23.95 1.69 -21.99
C GLN A 649 23.78 1.38 -23.48
N SER A 650 24.08 0.15 -23.89
CA SER A 650 23.97 -0.26 -25.30
C SER A 650 22.54 -0.16 -25.81
N VAL A 651 21.54 -0.52 -24.99
CA VAL A 651 20.12 -0.34 -25.33
C VAL A 651 19.76 1.13 -25.43
N ILE A 652 20.13 1.94 -24.44
CA ILE A 652 19.83 3.38 -24.40
C ILE A 652 20.45 4.14 -25.59
N GLU A 653 21.67 3.79 -25.98
CA GLU A 653 22.36 4.41 -27.13
C GLU A 653 21.90 3.85 -28.48
N GLY A 654 21.35 2.63 -28.49
CA GLY A 654 20.91 1.93 -29.71
C GLY A 654 19.50 2.29 -30.18
N ILE A 655 18.69 2.98 -29.36
CA ILE A 655 17.31 3.34 -29.70
C ILE A 655 17.04 4.84 -29.52
N ASP A 656 15.94 5.32 -30.12
CA ASP A 656 15.61 6.75 -30.10
C ASP A 656 14.35 7.12 -29.30
N VAL A 657 13.61 6.14 -28.81
CA VAL A 657 12.45 6.30 -27.90
C VAL A 657 12.87 6.38 -26.42
N PRO A 658 12.02 6.90 -25.52
CA PRO A 658 12.29 6.95 -24.08
C PRO A 658 12.48 5.56 -23.47
N VAL A 659 13.41 5.46 -22.50
CA VAL A 659 13.70 4.23 -21.77
C VAL A 659 13.32 4.37 -20.29
N ILE A 660 12.60 3.40 -19.77
CA ILE A 660 12.32 3.25 -18.34
C ILE A 660 13.26 2.14 -17.84
N LEU A 661 14.22 2.51 -17.01
CA LEU A 661 15.10 1.55 -16.36
C LEU A 661 14.39 0.96 -15.15
N TRP A 662 14.26 -0.36 -15.12
CA TRP A 662 13.61 -1.08 -14.04
C TRP A 662 14.57 -2.05 -13.38
N GLY A 663 14.74 -1.93 -12.06
CA GLY A 663 15.59 -2.83 -11.27
C GLY A 663 15.15 -4.31 -11.25
N CYS A 664 15.96 -5.14 -10.62
CA CYS A 664 15.65 -6.55 -10.37
C CYS A 664 14.62 -6.73 -9.24
N GLY A 665 14.43 -5.74 -8.37
CA GLY A 665 13.52 -5.79 -7.22
C GLY A 665 14.23 -5.96 -5.88
N ASN A 666 15.57 -6.05 -5.86
CA ASN A 666 16.37 -6.00 -4.64
C ASN A 666 16.92 -4.58 -4.43
N ALA A 667 16.47 -3.90 -3.37
CA ALA A 667 16.76 -2.48 -3.16
C ALA A 667 18.27 -2.12 -3.12
N GLU A 668 19.11 -2.96 -2.52
CA GLU A 668 20.57 -2.71 -2.46
C GLU A 668 21.19 -2.85 -3.84
N LYS A 669 20.87 -3.95 -4.54
CA LYS A 669 21.41 -4.24 -5.86
C LYS A 669 20.88 -3.30 -6.94
N ASP A 670 19.62 -2.89 -6.84
CA ASP A 670 19.01 -1.87 -7.69
C ASP A 670 19.69 -0.52 -7.48
N THR A 671 20.02 -0.16 -6.23
CA THR A 671 20.75 1.08 -5.94
C THR A 671 22.13 1.08 -6.59
N GLU A 672 22.87 -0.03 -6.48
CA GLU A 672 24.19 -0.17 -7.09
C GLU A 672 24.10 -0.08 -8.62
N THR A 673 23.23 -0.89 -9.22
CA THR A 673 23.12 -1.04 -10.67
C THR A 673 22.60 0.22 -11.34
N LEU A 674 21.49 0.80 -10.86
CA LEU A 674 20.90 1.98 -11.49
C LEU A 674 21.83 3.19 -11.38
N ARG A 675 22.60 3.33 -10.29
CA ARG A 675 23.64 4.36 -10.20
C ARG A 675 24.72 4.16 -11.24
N GLU A 676 25.18 2.92 -11.43
CA GLU A 676 26.20 2.61 -12.42
C GLU A 676 25.72 2.92 -13.83
N VAL A 677 24.47 2.54 -14.17
CA VAL A 677 23.84 2.90 -15.44
C VAL A 677 23.84 4.43 -15.62
N THR A 678 23.34 5.17 -14.63
CA THR A 678 23.26 6.64 -14.71
C THR A 678 24.64 7.32 -14.83
N ASN A 679 25.69 6.76 -14.22
CA ASN A 679 27.05 7.27 -14.37
C ASN A 679 27.56 7.15 -15.81
N LEU A 680 27.15 6.09 -16.53
CA LEU A 680 27.54 5.86 -17.92
C LEU A 680 26.72 6.72 -18.90
N VAL A 681 25.40 6.81 -18.69
CA VAL A 681 24.49 7.42 -19.67
C VAL A 681 24.15 8.89 -19.37
N GLY A 682 24.32 9.34 -18.12
CA GLY A 682 23.96 10.67 -17.66
C GLY A 682 22.45 10.89 -17.63
N ASN A 683 21.98 11.99 -18.21
CA ASN A 683 20.56 12.34 -18.30
C ASN A 683 19.86 11.84 -19.58
N ARG A 684 20.54 11.02 -20.40
CA ARG A 684 20.05 10.63 -21.72
C ARG A 684 18.84 9.69 -21.62
N LYS A 685 17.64 10.26 -21.80
CA LYS A 685 16.39 9.54 -22.13
C LYS A 685 15.93 8.46 -21.14
N VAL A 686 16.32 8.55 -19.87
CA VAL A 686 16.01 7.52 -18.86
C VAL A 686 15.03 8.00 -17.79
N CYS A 687 14.06 7.14 -17.47
CA CYS A 687 13.32 7.20 -16.21
C CYS A 687 13.87 6.13 -15.26
N LEU A 688 14.09 6.47 -13.99
CA LEU A 688 14.68 5.55 -13.01
C LEU A 688 13.63 4.91 -12.11
N GLY A 689 13.61 3.59 -12.04
CA GLY A 689 12.73 2.87 -11.12
C GLY A 689 13.18 1.44 -10.79
N PRO A 690 12.57 0.81 -9.78
CA PRO A 690 11.68 1.43 -8.79
C PRO A 690 12.45 2.05 -7.62
N LEU A 691 12.01 3.23 -7.18
CA LEU A 691 12.40 3.82 -5.90
C LEU A 691 11.38 3.40 -4.84
N SER A 692 11.85 2.94 -3.69
CA SER A 692 11.06 2.52 -2.54
C SER A 692 11.59 3.18 -1.26
N ASP A 693 10.91 2.98 -0.12
CA ASP A 693 11.39 3.48 1.19
C ASP A 693 12.83 3.05 1.53
N ALA A 694 13.29 1.90 0.99
CA ALA A 694 14.62 1.38 1.25
C ALA A 694 15.75 2.12 0.48
N ASN A 695 15.48 2.65 -0.72
CA ASN A 695 16.51 3.19 -1.62
C ASN A 695 16.25 4.62 -2.12
N TYR A 696 15.12 5.25 -1.77
CA TYR A 696 14.72 6.57 -2.28
C TYR A 696 15.76 7.66 -2.04
N ARG A 697 16.52 7.62 -0.94
CA ARG A 697 17.55 8.62 -0.65
C ARG A 697 18.69 8.58 -1.66
N SER A 698 19.19 7.38 -1.92
CA SER A 698 20.34 7.18 -2.81
C SER A 698 19.95 7.41 -4.26
N LEU A 699 18.88 6.75 -4.72
CA LEU A 699 18.43 6.89 -6.10
C LEU A 699 17.75 8.23 -6.37
N GLY A 700 17.06 8.81 -5.39
CA GLY A 700 16.50 10.16 -5.51
C GLY A 700 17.59 11.22 -5.62
N ALA A 701 18.69 11.10 -4.87
CA ALA A 701 19.83 12.02 -5.01
C ALA A 701 20.49 11.90 -6.40
N THR A 702 20.59 10.67 -6.92
CA THR A 702 21.04 10.43 -8.30
C THR A 702 20.10 11.06 -9.31
N ALA A 703 18.80 10.84 -9.17
CA ALA A 703 17.79 11.43 -10.05
C ALA A 703 17.84 12.96 -10.04
N MET A 704 18.02 13.59 -8.88
CA MET A 704 18.20 15.04 -8.78
C MET A 704 19.47 15.52 -9.49
N ALA A 705 20.60 14.84 -9.29
CA ALA A 705 21.87 15.22 -9.89
C ALA A 705 21.82 15.22 -11.43
N PHE A 706 21.05 14.29 -12.00
CA PHE A 706 20.87 14.15 -13.45
C PHE A 706 19.53 14.70 -13.97
N GLN A 707 18.70 15.29 -13.11
CA GLN A 707 17.37 15.83 -13.42
C GLN A 707 16.42 14.81 -14.09
N LEU A 708 16.46 13.55 -13.62
CA LEU A 708 15.74 12.43 -14.21
C LEU A 708 14.33 12.27 -13.62
N PRO A 709 13.33 11.87 -14.42
CA PRO A 709 12.06 11.37 -13.90
C PRO A 709 12.28 10.03 -13.18
N VAL A 710 11.45 9.76 -12.17
CA VAL A 710 11.55 8.57 -11.32
C VAL A 710 10.23 7.84 -11.18
N VAL A 711 10.30 6.54 -10.91
CA VAL A 711 9.15 5.72 -10.52
C VAL A 711 9.21 5.48 -9.01
N ALA A 712 8.26 6.03 -8.27
CA ALA A 712 8.07 5.84 -6.84
C ALA A 712 7.12 4.65 -6.59
N SER A 713 7.68 3.52 -6.17
CA SER A 713 6.97 2.26 -5.98
C SER A 713 6.59 2.02 -4.53
N THR A 714 5.32 1.72 -4.27
CA THR A 714 4.80 1.40 -2.93
C THR A 714 3.81 0.24 -2.95
N PRO A 715 3.75 -0.60 -1.89
CA PRO A 715 2.85 -1.75 -1.86
C PRO A 715 1.39 -1.31 -1.63
N ILE A 716 0.59 -1.20 -2.71
CA ILE A 716 -0.87 -1.01 -2.76
C ILE A 716 -1.45 -0.30 -1.51
N ASP A 717 -0.94 0.90 -1.18
CA ASP A 717 -1.37 1.68 -0.01
C ASP A 717 -1.28 3.19 -0.25
N VAL A 718 -2.39 3.89 -0.01
CA VAL A 718 -2.55 5.33 -0.25
C VAL A 718 -1.59 6.16 0.62
N ASN A 719 -1.39 5.76 1.88
CA ASN A 719 -0.57 6.53 2.81
C ASN A 719 0.92 6.32 2.50
N LEU A 720 1.34 5.10 2.17
CA LEU A 720 2.71 4.83 1.76
C LEU A 720 3.06 5.57 0.48
N ALA A 721 2.17 5.56 -0.51
CA ALA A 721 2.32 6.33 -1.74
C ALA A 721 2.53 7.83 -1.45
N LYS A 722 1.64 8.41 -0.65
CA LYS A 722 1.76 9.81 -0.20
C LYS A 722 3.07 10.08 0.53
N GLN A 723 3.44 9.20 1.47
CA GLN A 723 4.65 9.36 2.26
C GLN A 723 5.90 9.31 1.39
N LEU A 724 5.98 8.39 0.42
CA LEU A 724 7.14 8.30 -0.46
C LEU A 724 7.29 9.56 -1.33
N ASN A 725 6.18 10.09 -1.85
CA ASN A 725 6.20 11.35 -2.61
C ASN A 725 6.67 12.53 -1.75
N ILE A 726 6.22 12.62 -0.49
CA ILE A 726 6.71 13.63 0.47
C ILE A 726 8.21 13.48 0.71
N LEU A 727 8.70 12.24 0.84
CA LEU A 727 10.11 11.97 1.08
C LEU A 727 11.01 12.34 -0.12
N LEU A 728 10.54 12.09 -1.35
CA LEU A 728 11.22 12.49 -2.57
C LEU A 728 11.21 14.01 -2.78
N GLU A 729 10.09 14.66 -2.49
CA GLU A 729 9.99 16.13 -2.54
C GLU A 729 10.90 16.81 -1.53
N ASN A 730 10.92 16.32 -0.29
CA ASN A 730 11.84 16.82 0.75
C ASN A 730 13.32 16.62 0.39
N LEU A 731 13.63 15.63 -0.45
CA LEU A 731 14.99 15.44 -0.96
C LEU A 731 15.33 16.52 -2.00
N GLY A 732 14.32 17.00 -2.74
CA GLY A 732 14.42 18.07 -3.73
C GLY A 732 13.94 17.70 -5.13
N LEU A 733 13.28 16.54 -5.32
CA LEU A 733 12.59 16.23 -6.57
C LEU A 733 11.26 16.98 -6.66
N SER A 734 10.91 17.45 -7.85
CA SER A 734 9.58 18.03 -8.09
C SER A 734 8.56 16.94 -8.38
N LEU A 735 7.29 17.17 -8.03
CA LEU A 735 6.20 16.20 -8.26
C LEU A 735 5.98 15.91 -9.76
N ASN A 736 6.28 16.86 -10.64
CA ASN A 736 6.28 16.68 -12.10
C ASN A 736 7.45 15.83 -12.64
N GLN A 737 8.26 15.24 -11.76
CA GLN A 737 9.29 14.26 -12.11
C GLN A 737 8.94 12.86 -11.58
N ILE A 738 7.81 12.68 -10.91
CA ILE A 738 7.49 11.44 -10.21
C ILE A 738 6.33 10.74 -10.93
N LEU A 739 6.55 9.48 -11.31
CA LEU A 739 5.51 8.51 -11.62
C LEU A 739 5.28 7.62 -10.40
N MET A 740 4.02 7.36 -10.05
CA MET A 740 3.68 6.47 -8.94
C MET A 740 3.43 5.06 -9.44
N ASP A 741 4.15 4.08 -8.90
CA ASP A 741 3.88 2.66 -9.08
C ASP A 741 3.18 2.09 -7.83
N PRO A 742 1.89 1.75 -7.90
CA PRO A 742 1.18 1.19 -6.76
C PRO A 742 1.48 -0.31 -6.52
N SER A 743 2.46 -0.90 -7.23
CA SER A 743 2.79 -2.34 -7.16
C SER A 743 1.56 -3.21 -7.44
N ILE A 744 1.00 -3.05 -8.65
CA ILE A 744 -0.27 -3.66 -9.05
C ILE A 744 -0.26 -5.20 -8.98
N GLY A 745 -1.44 -5.80 -8.82
CA GLY A 745 -1.67 -7.22 -9.05
C GLY A 745 -2.36 -7.48 -10.39
N ALA A 746 -2.08 -8.63 -11.01
CA ALA A 746 -2.76 -9.07 -12.22
C ALA A 746 -4.21 -9.53 -11.94
N VAL A 747 -5.04 -9.64 -12.98
CA VAL A 747 -6.39 -10.22 -12.86
C VAL A 747 -6.34 -11.60 -12.20
N GLY A 748 -7.11 -11.78 -11.13
CA GLY A 748 -7.13 -13.02 -10.33
C GLY A 748 -6.07 -13.07 -9.22
N TYR A 749 -5.14 -12.11 -9.19
CA TYR A 749 -4.00 -12.05 -8.28
C TYR A 749 -3.91 -10.68 -7.58
N GLY A 750 -5.05 -10.18 -7.08
CA GLY A 750 -5.11 -8.98 -6.25
C GLY A 750 -5.35 -7.67 -7.01
N ILE A 751 -5.74 -7.72 -8.29
CA ILE A 751 -6.07 -6.51 -9.07
C ILE A 751 -7.12 -5.61 -8.42
N GLU A 752 -8.08 -6.19 -7.67
CA GLU A 752 -9.13 -5.44 -6.99
C GLU A 752 -8.59 -4.53 -5.88
N TYR A 753 -7.47 -4.92 -5.26
CA TYR A 753 -6.76 -4.09 -4.29
C TYR A 753 -6.10 -2.92 -5.01
N SER A 754 -5.39 -3.20 -6.12
CA SER A 754 -4.74 -2.20 -6.95
C SER A 754 -5.74 -1.17 -7.48
N TYR A 755 -6.82 -1.65 -8.10
CA TYR A 755 -7.91 -0.83 -8.63
C TYR A 755 -8.48 0.10 -7.55
N SER A 756 -8.88 -0.46 -6.41
CA SER A 756 -9.49 0.34 -5.32
C SER A 756 -8.52 1.37 -4.73
N VAL A 757 -7.24 1.06 -4.64
CA VAL A 757 -6.23 2.00 -4.12
C VAL A 757 -5.94 3.10 -5.13
N MET A 758 -5.80 2.76 -6.42
CA MET A 758 -5.63 3.73 -7.50
C MET A 758 -6.81 4.69 -7.58
N GLU A 759 -8.06 4.22 -7.53
CA GLU A 759 -9.25 5.09 -7.50
C GLU A 759 -9.26 6.01 -6.28
N ARG A 760 -8.88 5.50 -5.09
CA ARG A 760 -8.82 6.34 -3.88
C ARG A 760 -7.77 7.42 -3.98
N ILE A 761 -6.61 7.10 -4.54
CA ILE A 761 -5.55 8.07 -4.81
C ILE A 761 -6.04 9.11 -5.82
N ARG A 762 -6.66 8.66 -6.93
CA ARG A 762 -7.21 9.54 -7.97
C ARG A 762 -8.26 10.51 -7.42
N LEU A 763 -9.20 10.01 -6.62
CA LEU A 763 -10.21 10.84 -5.99
C LEU A 763 -9.60 11.85 -5.01
N ALA A 764 -8.63 11.43 -4.20
CA ALA A 764 -7.93 12.36 -3.31
C ALA A 764 -7.16 13.44 -4.08
N ALA A 765 -6.49 13.04 -5.16
CA ALA A 765 -5.74 13.92 -6.04
C ALA A 765 -6.62 14.97 -6.72
N LEU A 766 -7.79 14.60 -7.24
CA LEU A 766 -8.66 15.45 -8.06
C LEU A 766 -9.75 16.21 -7.29
N THR A 767 -10.28 15.64 -6.21
CA THR A 767 -11.44 16.21 -5.50
C THR A 767 -11.11 16.76 -4.12
N GLN A 768 -10.03 16.27 -3.49
CA GLN A 768 -9.62 16.66 -2.14
C GLN A 768 -8.37 17.56 -2.15
N GLN A 769 -7.86 17.91 -3.34
CA GLN A 769 -6.67 18.73 -3.52
C GLN A 769 -5.43 18.18 -2.78
N ASP A 770 -5.31 16.86 -2.68
CA ASP A 770 -4.12 16.23 -2.10
C ASP A 770 -2.97 16.27 -3.11
N GLU A 771 -2.24 17.38 -3.12
CA GLU A 771 -1.13 17.66 -4.05
C GLU A 771 -0.12 16.52 -4.14
N LYS A 772 0.18 15.86 -3.01
CA LYS A 772 1.18 14.78 -2.95
C LYS A 772 0.72 13.48 -3.62
N LEU A 773 -0.56 13.41 -3.98
CA LEU A 773 -1.15 12.31 -4.73
C LEU A 773 -1.47 12.68 -6.19
N GLN A 774 -1.22 13.93 -6.61
CA GLN A 774 -1.50 14.42 -7.98
C GLN A 774 -0.46 13.97 -9.02
N VAL A 775 0.28 12.89 -8.77
CA VAL A 775 1.28 12.37 -9.71
C VAL A 775 0.68 11.27 -10.60
N PRO A 776 1.09 11.15 -11.87
CA PRO A 776 0.58 10.10 -12.75
C PRO A 776 1.03 8.72 -12.32
N PHE A 777 0.23 7.69 -12.63
CA PHE A 777 0.55 6.30 -12.37
C PHE A 777 1.34 5.67 -13.52
N ILE A 778 2.26 4.78 -13.14
CA ILE A 778 2.85 3.77 -14.02
C ILE A 778 2.48 2.37 -13.50
N CYS A 779 2.02 1.49 -14.38
CA CYS A 779 1.55 0.15 -14.05
C CYS A 779 2.40 -0.90 -14.77
N ASN A 780 3.35 -1.51 -14.05
CA ASN A 780 4.21 -2.56 -14.62
C ASN A 780 3.52 -3.94 -14.62
N LEU A 781 2.55 -4.11 -15.51
CA LEU A 781 1.62 -5.24 -15.48
C LEU A 781 2.06 -6.47 -16.26
N GLY A 782 2.90 -6.33 -17.30
CA GLY A 782 3.33 -7.46 -18.12
C GLY A 782 4.01 -8.55 -17.29
N ARG A 783 4.93 -8.18 -16.40
CA ARG A 783 5.60 -9.13 -15.48
C ARG A 783 4.64 -9.81 -14.52
N GLU A 784 3.66 -9.06 -14.01
CA GLU A 784 2.67 -9.57 -13.07
C GLU A 784 1.69 -10.55 -13.73
N VAL A 785 1.36 -10.34 -15.00
CA VAL A 785 0.45 -11.20 -15.75
C VAL A 785 1.16 -12.47 -16.22
N TRP A 786 2.32 -12.36 -16.87
CA TRP A 786 2.96 -13.51 -17.52
C TRP A 786 3.63 -14.50 -16.55
N LYS A 787 3.77 -14.13 -15.26
CA LYS A 787 4.15 -15.06 -14.19
C LYS A 787 2.98 -15.89 -13.64
N THR A 788 1.73 -15.53 -13.96
CA THR A 788 0.54 -16.23 -13.46
C THR A 788 0.45 -17.65 -13.99
N LYS A 789 -0.21 -18.53 -13.23
CA LYS A 789 -0.39 -19.93 -13.61
C LYS A 789 -1.20 -20.06 -14.90
N GLU A 790 -2.26 -19.27 -15.06
CA GLU A 790 -3.20 -19.33 -16.17
C GLU A 790 -2.53 -19.04 -17.53
N CYS A 791 -1.52 -18.17 -17.55
CA CYS A 791 -0.72 -17.89 -18.75
C CYS A 791 0.22 -19.05 -19.12
N ARG A 792 0.58 -19.91 -18.16
CA ARG A 792 1.53 -21.03 -18.33
C ARG A 792 0.85 -22.37 -18.55
N LEU A 793 -0.41 -22.53 -18.14
CA LEU A 793 -1.16 -23.76 -18.38
C LEU A 793 -1.41 -23.96 -19.88
N PRO A 794 -1.31 -25.19 -20.40
CA PRO A 794 -1.57 -25.49 -21.79
C PRO A 794 -3.04 -25.22 -22.17
N SER A 795 -3.32 -25.26 -23.47
CA SER A 795 -4.70 -25.22 -23.97
C SER A 795 -5.49 -26.43 -23.47
N ASP A 796 -6.68 -26.21 -22.94
CA ASP A 796 -7.59 -27.27 -22.51
C ASP A 796 -9.06 -26.89 -22.72
N ALA A 797 -9.97 -27.85 -22.54
CA ALA A 797 -11.40 -27.65 -22.78
C ALA A 797 -12.08 -26.71 -21.76
N LEU A 798 -11.50 -26.54 -20.56
CA LEU A 798 -12.06 -25.75 -19.47
C LEU A 798 -11.63 -24.28 -19.56
N LEU A 799 -10.33 -24.03 -19.76
CA LEU A 799 -9.72 -22.71 -19.76
C LEU A 799 -9.55 -22.15 -21.19
N GLY A 800 -9.74 -22.98 -22.22
CA GLY A 800 -9.60 -22.60 -23.62
C GLY A 800 -8.16 -22.54 -24.11
N ASP A 801 -7.96 -21.85 -25.24
CA ASP A 801 -6.66 -21.65 -25.88
C ASP A 801 -5.70 -20.82 -24.99
N GLN A 802 -4.48 -21.30 -24.81
CA GLN A 802 -3.47 -20.68 -23.95
C GLN A 802 -3.06 -19.28 -24.41
N GLU A 803 -2.79 -19.09 -25.71
CA GLU A 803 -2.36 -17.79 -26.23
C GLU A 803 -3.46 -16.76 -26.08
N ARG A 804 -4.68 -17.10 -26.52
CA ARG A 804 -5.85 -16.22 -26.36
C ARG A 804 -6.08 -15.87 -24.90
N ARG A 805 -5.94 -16.83 -23.99
CA ARG A 805 -6.09 -16.62 -22.55
C ARG A 805 -5.03 -15.65 -22.03
N GLY A 806 -3.74 -15.88 -22.32
CA GLY A 806 -2.65 -14.99 -21.89
C GLY A 806 -2.79 -13.57 -22.42
N VAL A 807 -3.09 -13.43 -23.72
CA VAL A 807 -3.35 -12.13 -24.37
C VAL A 807 -4.49 -11.38 -23.69
N LEU A 808 -5.61 -12.05 -23.44
CA LEU A 808 -6.77 -11.42 -22.79
C LEU A 808 -6.49 -11.12 -21.31
N MET A 809 -5.73 -11.95 -20.59
CA MET A 809 -5.37 -11.64 -19.21
C MET A 809 -4.56 -10.35 -19.11
N GLU A 810 -3.60 -10.15 -20.02
CA GLU A 810 -2.80 -8.93 -20.04
C GLU A 810 -3.65 -7.72 -20.45
N ALA A 811 -4.43 -7.83 -21.52
CA ALA A 811 -5.29 -6.75 -22.01
C ALA A 811 -6.39 -6.36 -21.01
N VAL A 812 -7.02 -7.33 -20.32
CA VAL A 812 -8.05 -7.06 -19.29
C VAL A 812 -7.42 -6.45 -18.04
N THR A 813 -6.21 -6.90 -17.65
CA THR A 813 -5.46 -6.25 -16.55
C THR A 813 -5.21 -4.79 -16.89
N ALA A 814 -4.67 -4.50 -18.08
CA ALA A 814 -4.45 -3.12 -18.53
C ALA A 814 -5.76 -2.31 -18.60
N SER A 815 -6.83 -2.86 -19.18
CA SER A 815 -8.14 -2.20 -19.27
C SER A 815 -8.69 -1.82 -17.89
N THR A 816 -8.54 -2.71 -16.91
CA THR A 816 -8.99 -2.47 -15.53
C THR A 816 -8.18 -1.35 -14.88
N LEU A 817 -6.86 -1.34 -15.06
CA LEU A 817 -5.98 -0.32 -14.50
C LEU A 817 -6.12 1.04 -15.20
N LEU A 818 -6.43 1.06 -16.50
CA LEU A 818 -6.79 2.28 -17.25
C LEU A 818 -8.02 2.95 -16.62
N LEU A 819 -9.07 2.18 -16.31
CA LEU A 819 -10.28 2.69 -15.66
C LEU A 819 -10.04 3.18 -14.23
N ALA A 820 -9.01 2.66 -13.54
CA ALA A 820 -8.56 3.18 -12.25
C ALA A 820 -7.65 4.42 -12.38
N GLY A 821 -7.33 4.81 -13.61
CA GLY A 821 -6.57 6.02 -13.94
C GLY A 821 -5.10 5.80 -14.22
N GLY A 822 -4.67 4.60 -14.61
CA GLY A 822 -3.28 4.38 -15.01
C GLY A 822 -2.90 5.12 -16.30
N GLU A 823 -1.92 6.01 -16.25
CA GLU A 823 -1.49 6.79 -17.42
C GLU A 823 -0.36 6.16 -18.23
N LEU A 824 0.47 5.29 -17.64
CA LEU A 824 1.54 4.59 -18.35
C LEU A 824 1.51 3.09 -18.04
N MET A 825 1.27 2.26 -19.04
CA MET A 825 1.22 0.80 -18.91
C MET A 825 2.54 0.19 -19.40
N VAL A 826 3.15 -0.71 -18.62
CA VAL A 826 4.26 -1.54 -19.14
C VAL A 826 3.73 -2.94 -19.41
N MET A 827 3.76 -3.33 -20.69
CA MET A 827 3.16 -4.56 -21.20
C MET A 827 4.19 -5.33 -22.04
N MET A 828 3.97 -6.62 -22.28
CA MET A 828 4.91 -7.52 -22.93
C MET A 828 4.39 -8.17 -24.21
N HIS A 829 3.11 -8.53 -24.30
CA HIS A 829 2.63 -9.27 -25.48
C HIS A 829 2.12 -8.32 -26.58
N PRO A 830 2.64 -8.38 -27.83
CA PRO A 830 2.26 -7.45 -28.90
C PRO A 830 0.75 -7.41 -29.19
N LYS A 831 0.09 -8.58 -29.25
CA LYS A 831 -1.38 -8.64 -29.40
C LYS A 831 -2.17 -8.01 -28.24
N ALA A 832 -1.69 -8.15 -27.00
CA ALA A 832 -2.36 -7.55 -25.85
C ALA A 832 -2.22 -6.03 -25.87
N ILE A 833 -1.03 -5.54 -26.24
CA ILE A 833 -0.75 -4.11 -26.43
C ILE A 833 -1.64 -3.53 -27.52
N ALA A 834 -1.73 -4.16 -28.69
CA ALA A 834 -2.61 -3.71 -29.77
C ALA A 834 -4.08 -3.61 -29.35
N LEU A 835 -4.58 -4.56 -28.54
CA LEU A 835 -5.93 -4.51 -27.97
C LEU A 835 -6.09 -3.34 -26.99
N THR A 836 -5.12 -3.12 -26.12
CA THR A 836 -5.13 -2.03 -25.14
C THR A 836 -5.06 -0.67 -25.81
N GLU A 837 -4.22 -0.49 -26.82
CA GLU A 837 -4.15 0.75 -27.59
C GLU A 837 -5.43 1.02 -28.39
N ALA A 838 -6.04 -0.02 -28.97
CA ALA A 838 -7.33 0.12 -29.64
C ALA A 838 -8.43 0.57 -28.67
N LEU A 839 -8.41 0.06 -27.43
CA LEU A 839 -9.30 0.49 -26.36
C LEU A 839 -9.04 1.95 -25.96
N ILE A 840 -7.77 2.35 -25.77
CA ILE A 840 -7.41 3.74 -25.46
C ILE A 840 -7.91 4.69 -26.55
N ARG A 841 -7.64 4.39 -27.83
CA ARG A 841 -8.12 5.19 -28.97
C ARG A 841 -9.64 5.23 -29.10
N GLY A 842 -10.34 4.21 -28.59
CA GLY A 842 -11.80 4.14 -28.61
C GLY A 842 -12.48 4.91 -27.48
N MET A 843 -11.79 5.11 -26.36
CA MET A 843 -12.31 5.82 -25.18
C MET A 843 -11.92 7.29 -25.12
N MET A 844 -10.86 7.68 -25.84
CA MET A 844 -10.50 9.08 -26.13
C MET A 844 -11.29 9.59 -27.33
#